data_AF-A0A3D3W9X3-F1
#
_entry.id   AF-A0A3D3W9X3-F1
#
_cell.length_a   1.000
_cell.length_b   1.000
_cell.length_c   1.000
_cell.angle_alpha   90.00
_cell.angle_beta   90.00
_cell.angle_gamma   90.00
#
_symmetry.space_group_name_H-M   'P 1'
#
loop_
_entity.id
_entity.type
_entity.pdbx_description
1 polymer ?
#
loop_
_entity_poly.entity_id
_entity_poly.type
_entity_poly.pdbx_seq_one_letter_code
_entity_poly.pdbx_strand_id
1 'polypeptide(L)'
;MGSVNQRIRSIVSYVCLVTLFSVSSISLAAKTTAAETGEAITILFTHDLHDHLLPVKDLQDGLIGSTGGFARLDSAIKAETEKHPEALLVDAGDYSMGTPFQTIFSSDSPELRIMGEIGYDVVTFGNHEFDYRASGLAESLQSAKASQAVLPHIVQSNTEFPADAQGDLTSSLSALKVAYEACDVKDYTIIEKNGIRIGAFGLMGDDAASNAPKSEVVFADPIENAQRVVKQLQQENVDLILCLSHSGTWPKAADSEDEVLAKKVPEIDVIISAHTHTKLREPIVAGDTLIVAGEDSCRYLGALDLVREGDGRWKPVRYDLERIDEGLAEDSRIAGMVQDYKEKVQKAYFDRFDLQYDQVLAVSPYNFQNINSLLKTHQEDPLGNLISDAYRYAVQLAEGSEYQPVDAAIVPVGTIRGTFFKGDITAADAFTVSSLGIGADKIPGYPLISVYLTGKELKTVCEVDASISPMMEEAQLFMSGLEFTFNPKRMIFNKVTEASLRKPDGSVEAIEDQELYRVVVGLYSAQMLSIVGDESYGLLSIVPKTEDGKPITDFEAQIIHEAADGVTTEIKEWQAIAWYLQSFESVDGVAQVPEYYAGPHDRKVMDGSTNILALLSQPNGIALGVYGAAAAFILLGIFLVTKITSFSKRKAQKRAEARRK
;
A
#
# COMPACT_ATOMS: atom_id res chain seq x y z
N MET A 1 76.14 -42.94 -24.51
CA MET A 1 74.80 -42.46 -24.08
C MET A 1 74.36 -43.32 -22.89
N GLY A 2 74.94 -43.21 -21.70
CA GLY A 2 75.53 -42.03 -21.09
C GLY A 2 74.55 -41.45 -20.07
N SER A 3 74.52 -42.06 -18.89
CA SER A 3 74.62 -41.36 -17.60
C SER A 3 73.79 -40.07 -17.37
N VAL A 4 72.58 -39.96 -17.93
CA VAL A 4 71.70 -38.79 -17.67
C VAL A 4 70.30 -39.18 -17.16
N ASN A 5 69.78 -40.39 -17.45
CA ASN A 5 68.39 -40.74 -17.11
C ASN A 5 68.18 -41.57 -15.83
N GLN A 6 69.23 -41.83 -15.05
CA GLN A 6 69.11 -42.51 -13.74
C GLN A 6 69.48 -41.63 -12.54
N ARG A 7 69.86 -40.36 -12.78
CA ARG A 7 70.06 -39.33 -11.73
C ARG A 7 68.92 -38.29 -11.66
N ILE A 8 67.92 -38.37 -12.54
CA ILE A 8 66.74 -37.48 -12.52
C ILE A 8 65.52 -38.14 -11.85
N ARG A 9 65.51 -39.48 -11.68
CA ARG A 9 64.45 -40.20 -10.95
C ARG A 9 64.73 -40.43 -9.45
N SER A 10 65.90 -40.04 -8.95
CA SER A 10 66.29 -40.17 -7.54
C SER A 10 66.42 -38.84 -6.78
N ILE A 11 66.19 -37.69 -7.45
CA ILE A 11 66.11 -36.37 -6.81
C ILE A 11 64.66 -35.88 -6.68
N VAL A 12 63.72 -36.39 -7.51
CA VAL A 12 62.30 -36.02 -7.43
C VAL A 12 61.52 -36.83 -6.37
N SER A 13 62.05 -37.96 -5.88
CA SER A 13 61.43 -38.75 -4.79
C SER A 13 61.98 -38.46 -3.39
N TYR A 14 63.00 -37.59 -3.24
CA TYR A 14 63.54 -37.18 -1.94
C TYR A 14 63.12 -35.75 -1.52
N VAL A 15 62.55 -34.96 -2.44
CA VAL A 15 61.95 -33.63 -2.15
C VAL A 15 60.45 -33.73 -1.80
N CYS A 16 59.80 -34.86 -2.06
CA CYS A 16 58.40 -35.11 -1.69
C CYS A 16 58.22 -35.95 -0.41
N LEU A 17 59.29 -36.33 0.30
CA LEU A 17 59.20 -37.17 1.51
C LEU A 17 59.83 -36.56 2.78
N VAL A 18 60.35 -35.33 2.71
CA VAL A 18 60.84 -34.57 3.88
C VAL A 18 59.95 -33.34 4.19
N THR A 19 58.95 -33.05 3.36
CA THR A 19 57.90 -32.04 3.62
C THR A 19 56.63 -32.61 4.24
N LEU A 20 56.67 -33.87 4.68
CA LEU A 20 55.51 -34.61 5.21
C LEU A 20 55.61 -34.96 6.72
N PHE A 21 56.57 -34.41 7.47
CA PHE A 21 56.72 -34.72 8.90
C PHE A 21 57.20 -33.57 9.81
N SER A 22 56.87 -32.31 9.48
CA SER A 22 57.21 -31.18 10.36
C SER A 22 56.31 -29.96 10.21
N VAL A 23 54.99 -30.15 10.22
CA VAL A 23 54.01 -29.14 10.67
C VAL A 23 52.78 -29.85 11.29
N SER A 24 53.02 -30.71 12.28
CA SER A 24 51.97 -31.21 13.18
C SER A 24 52.22 -30.61 14.55
N SER A 25 51.98 -29.29 14.66
CA SER A 25 51.86 -28.47 15.88
C SER A 25 51.66 -27.04 15.40
N ILE A 26 50.66 -26.33 15.94
CA ILE A 26 50.12 -25.02 15.50
C ILE A 26 48.95 -25.16 14.49
N SER A 27 47.88 -25.84 14.93
CA SER A 27 46.51 -25.37 14.63
C SER A 27 45.77 -25.12 15.95
N LEU A 28 46.48 -24.49 16.89
CA LEU A 28 45.90 -23.88 18.05
C LEU A 28 45.58 -22.43 17.67
N ALA A 29 44.28 -22.15 17.53
CA ALA A 29 43.70 -20.82 17.56
C ALA A 29 44.41 -19.76 16.70
N ALA A 30 44.14 -19.76 15.40
CA ALA A 30 43.85 -18.47 14.76
C ALA A 30 42.45 -18.04 15.22
N LYS A 31 42.33 -17.73 16.52
CA LYS A 31 41.43 -16.65 16.93
C LYS A 31 42.00 -15.45 16.20
N THR A 32 41.35 -15.05 15.12
CA THR A 32 41.52 -13.74 14.55
C THR A 32 41.35 -12.78 15.71
N THR A 33 42.46 -12.27 16.22
CA THR A 33 42.48 -11.10 17.08
C THR A 33 42.10 -9.92 16.21
N ALA A 34 40.81 -9.81 15.91
CA ALA A 34 40.14 -8.52 15.79
C ALA A 34 39.61 -8.18 17.19
N ALA A 35 40.55 -8.03 18.11
CA ALA A 35 40.34 -7.21 19.29
C ALA A 35 40.94 -5.84 18.96
N GLU A 36 40.30 -5.15 18.02
CA GLU A 36 40.33 -3.70 17.87
C GLU A 36 38.87 -3.24 18.04
N THR A 37 38.45 -3.12 19.31
CA THR A 37 37.59 -2.05 19.85
C THR A 37 36.51 -1.40 18.95
N GLY A 38 35.76 -2.16 18.14
CA GLY A 38 34.57 -1.66 17.45
C GLY A 38 33.33 -2.21 18.12
N GLU A 39 32.47 -1.35 18.67
CA GLU A 39 31.10 -1.73 19.03
C GLU A 39 30.39 -2.14 17.74
N ALA A 40 29.74 -3.30 17.72
CA ALA A 40 29.08 -3.84 16.54
C ALA A 40 27.68 -4.38 16.88
N ILE A 41 26.71 -4.09 16.01
CA ILE A 41 25.32 -4.50 16.17
C ILE A 41 24.75 -4.95 14.82
N THR A 42 23.90 -5.98 14.86
CA THR A 42 23.09 -6.41 13.73
C THR A 42 21.65 -6.01 14.02
N ILE A 43 21.03 -5.30 13.08
CA ILE A 43 19.61 -4.96 13.12
C ILE A 43 18.92 -5.78 12.03
N LEU A 44 18.04 -6.69 12.45
CA LEU A 44 17.11 -7.40 11.59
C LEU A 44 15.80 -6.61 11.55
N PHE A 45 15.22 -6.43 10.37
CA PHE A 45 14.04 -5.59 10.24
C PHE A 45 13.04 -6.08 9.20
N THR A 46 11.77 -5.77 9.46
CA THR A 46 10.64 -5.90 8.54
C THR A 46 9.76 -4.65 8.59
N HIS A 47 8.83 -4.54 7.66
CA HIS A 47 7.72 -3.59 7.67
C HIS A 47 6.66 -4.03 6.66
N ASP A 48 5.47 -3.41 6.71
CA ASP A 48 4.37 -3.64 5.77
C ASP A 48 4.07 -5.14 5.56
N LEU A 49 4.09 -5.93 6.64
CA LEU A 49 3.88 -7.39 6.57
C LEU A 49 2.45 -7.73 6.12
N HIS A 50 1.48 -6.84 6.37
CA HIS A 50 0.10 -6.91 5.87
C HIS A 50 -0.58 -8.28 6.04
N ASP A 51 -0.53 -8.86 7.24
CA ASP A 51 -1.13 -10.16 7.56
C ASP A 51 -0.66 -11.34 6.69
N HIS A 52 0.51 -11.26 6.04
CA HIS A 52 1.07 -12.36 5.24
C HIS A 52 1.68 -13.46 6.14
N LEU A 53 0.89 -13.94 7.11
CA LEU A 53 1.22 -15.03 8.03
C LEU A 53 1.44 -16.35 7.28
N LEU A 54 0.68 -16.56 6.20
CA LEU A 54 0.84 -17.67 5.27
C LEU A 54 1.60 -17.19 4.00
N PRO A 55 2.37 -18.07 3.35
CA PRO A 55 2.97 -17.76 2.05
C PRO A 55 1.87 -17.49 1.00
N VAL A 56 2.11 -16.50 0.16
CA VAL A 56 1.23 -16.15 -0.96
C VAL A 56 1.86 -16.49 -2.30
N LYS A 57 1.02 -16.68 -3.32
CA LYS A 57 1.50 -16.89 -4.68
C LYS A 57 2.24 -15.65 -5.17
N ASP A 58 3.34 -15.89 -5.86
CA ASP A 58 4.17 -14.85 -6.46
C ASP A 58 4.55 -15.23 -7.89
N LEU A 59 4.66 -14.25 -8.79
CA LEU A 59 5.08 -14.47 -10.16
C LEU A 59 6.50 -13.92 -10.37
N GLN A 60 7.47 -14.81 -10.49
CA GLN A 60 8.87 -14.45 -10.71
C GLN A 60 9.37 -15.08 -12.00
N ASP A 61 9.91 -14.27 -12.91
CA ASP A 61 10.44 -14.70 -14.21
C ASP A 61 9.46 -15.58 -15.03
N GLY A 62 8.16 -15.33 -14.88
CA GLY A 62 7.09 -16.08 -15.55
C GLY A 62 6.73 -17.42 -14.91
N LEU A 63 7.34 -17.77 -13.77
CA LEU A 63 7.03 -18.95 -12.97
C LEU A 63 6.24 -18.54 -11.72
N ILE A 64 5.20 -19.33 -11.40
CA ILE A 64 4.42 -19.16 -10.17
C ILE A 64 5.15 -19.92 -9.06
N GLY A 65 5.60 -19.19 -8.04
CA GLY A 65 6.15 -19.71 -6.79
C GLY A 65 5.40 -19.15 -5.59
N SER A 66 5.98 -19.24 -4.40
CA SER A 66 5.43 -18.63 -3.19
C SER A 66 6.44 -17.77 -2.44
N THR A 67 5.97 -16.67 -1.85
CA THR A 67 6.76 -15.77 -1.00
C THR A 67 6.07 -15.46 0.31
N GLY A 68 6.85 -15.06 1.31
CA GLY A 68 6.37 -14.69 2.63
C GLY A 68 6.00 -15.88 3.50
N GLY A 69 5.20 -15.61 4.53
CA GLY A 69 4.83 -16.55 5.56
C GLY A 69 5.73 -16.46 6.79
N PHE A 70 5.11 -16.25 7.95
CA PHE A 70 5.83 -16.00 9.20
C PHE A 70 6.66 -17.20 9.65
N ALA A 71 6.27 -18.43 9.27
CA ALA A 71 7.05 -19.63 9.60
C ALA A 71 8.39 -19.71 8.83
N ARG A 72 8.43 -19.18 7.59
CA ARG A 72 9.67 -19.08 6.81
C ARG A 72 10.51 -17.91 7.29
N LEU A 73 9.85 -16.79 7.59
CA LEU A 73 10.49 -15.62 8.21
C LEU A 73 11.22 -16.00 9.51
N ASP A 74 10.57 -16.74 10.41
CA ASP A 74 11.18 -17.20 11.66
C ASP A 74 12.41 -18.10 11.42
N SER A 75 12.40 -18.91 10.37
CA SER A 75 13.58 -19.71 10.00
C SER A 75 14.73 -18.86 9.49
N ALA A 76 14.47 -17.81 8.69
CA ALA A 76 15.49 -16.84 8.28
C ALA A 76 16.04 -16.05 9.48
N ILE A 77 15.17 -15.58 10.38
CA ILE A 77 15.54 -14.88 11.61
C ILE A 77 16.42 -15.79 12.49
N LYS A 78 16.07 -17.07 12.64
CA LYS A 78 16.89 -18.05 13.37
C LYS A 78 18.27 -18.22 12.74
N ALA A 79 18.36 -18.29 11.42
CA ALA A 79 19.64 -18.41 10.73
C ALA A 79 20.56 -17.18 10.96
N GLU A 80 19.99 -15.97 11.04
CA GLU A 80 20.75 -14.77 11.36
C GLU A 80 21.08 -14.67 12.87
N THR A 81 20.15 -14.99 13.76
CA THR A 81 20.38 -14.96 15.21
C THR A 81 21.33 -16.06 15.69
N GLU A 82 21.46 -17.19 14.98
CA GLU A 82 22.52 -18.18 15.23
C GLU A 82 23.93 -17.59 15.00
N LYS A 83 24.07 -16.70 14.01
CA LYS A 83 25.34 -16.00 13.71
C LYS A 83 25.53 -14.77 14.59
N HIS A 84 24.43 -14.10 14.93
CA HIS A 84 24.38 -12.85 15.68
C HIS A 84 23.38 -12.98 16.86
N PRO A 85 23.74 -13.67 17.96
CA PRO A 85 22.81 -13.96 19.07
C PRO A 85 22.21 -12.72 19.76
N GLU A 86 22.89 -11.59 19.63
CA GLU A 86 22.49 -10.29 20.18
C GLU A 86 21.99 -9.34 19.07
N ALA A 87 21.46 -9.88 17.97
CA ALA A 87 20.78 -9.06 16.97
C ALA A 87 19.53 -8.39 17.59
N LEU A 88 19.24 -7.18 17.12
CA LEU A 88 18.00 -6.47 17.41
C LEU A 88 17.01 -6.75 16.29
N LEU A 89 15.83 -7.27 16.59
CA LEU A 89 14.77 -7.54 15.62
C LEU A 89 13.64 -6.51 15.76
N VAL A 90 13.33 -5.79 14.69
CA VAL A 90 12.35 -4.70 14.72
C VAL A 90 11.36 -4.72 13.55
N ASP A 91 10.19 -4.11 13.73
CA ASP A 91 9.22 -3.88 12.67
C ASP A 91 8.75 -2.43 12.61
N ALA A 92 8.68 -1.84 11.41
CA ALA A 92 8.32 -0.45 11.21
C ALA A 92 6.82 -0.19 10.89
N GLY A 93 5.92 -1.11 11.24
CA GLY A 93 4.47 -0.91 11.19
C GLY A 93 3.80 -1.53 9.96
N ASP A 94 2.46 -1.46 9.94
CA ASP A 94 1.60 -2.17 8.99
C ASP A 94 1.87 -3.68 8.96
N TYR A 95 2.05 -4.26 10.13
CA TYR A 95 2.08 -5.71 10.26
C TYR A 95 0.69 -6.32 10.07
N SER A 96 -0.37 -5.52 10.26
CA SER A 96 -1.76 -5.94 10.12
C SER A 96 -2.41 -5.55 8.78
N MET A 97 -3.58 -6.14 8.52
CA MET A 97 -4.46 -5.91 7.35
C MET A 97 -3.91 -6.40 6.02
N GLY A 98 -4.75 -7.07 5.22
CA GLY A 98 -4.41 -7.49 3.85
C GLY A 98 -4.87 -8.89 3.48
N THR A 99 -4.90 -9.81 4.44
CA THR A 99 -5.38 -11.19 4.26
C THR A 99 -6.53 -11.50 5.22
N PRO A 100 -7.21 -12.65 5.11
CA PRO A 100 -8.31 -12.97 6.02
C PRO A 100 -7.95 -12.99 7.52
N PHE A 101 -6.67 -13.00 7.90
CA PHE A 101 -6.28 -12.91 9.31
C PHE A 101 -6.71 -11.60 9.99
N GLN A 102 -6.82 -10.51 9.23
CA GLN A 102 -7.34 -9.24 9.75
C GLN A 102 -8.73 -9.37 10.36
N THR A 103 -9.51 -10.39 9.96
CA THR A 103 -10.88 -10.56 10.44
C THR A 103 -10.97 -10.88 11.93
N ILE A 104 -9.84 -11.30 12.52
CA ILE A 104 -9.67 -11.56 13.93
C ILE A 104 -8.64 -10.63 14.59
N PHE A 105 -8.21 -9.56 13.90
CA PHE A 105 -7.26 -8.57 14.44
C PHE A 105 -7.69 -8.06 15.82
N SER A 106 -8.91 -7.54 15.91
CA SER A 106 -9.45 -7.01 17.17
C SER A 106 -9.73 -8.08 18.22
N SER A 107 -10.15 -9.29 17.82
CA SER A 107 -10.55 -10.33 18.77
C SER A 107 -9.39 -11.14 19.33
N ASP A 108 -8.32 -11.34 18.55
CA ASP A 108 -7.29 -12.33 18.84
C ASP A 108 -5.85 -11.80 18.74
N SER A 109 -5.65 -10.66 18.07
CA SER A 109 -4.35 -10.02 17.79
C SER A 109 -3.27 -11.01 17.35
N PRO A 110 -3.47 -11.73 16.23
CA PRO A 110 -2.53 -12.76 15.77
C PRO A 110 -1.12 -12.22 15.58
N GLU A 111 -0.99 -11.06 14.96
CA GLU A 111 0.29 -10.49 14.52
C GLU A 111 1.20 -10.23 15.71
N LEU A 112 0.76 -9.40 16.67
CA LEU A 112 1.54 -9.07 17.87
C LEU A 112 1.96 -10.31 18.68
N ARG A 113 1.08 -11.33 18.73
CA ARG A 113 1.34 -12.56 19.48
C ARG A 113 2.33 -13.47 18.76
N ILE A 114 2.24 -13.60 17.45
CA ILE A 114 3.20 -14.38 16.67
C ILE A 114 4.55 -13.65 16.63
N MET A 115 4.58 -12.32 16.41
CA MET A 115 5.80 -11.52 16.41
C MET A 115 6.53 -11.59 17.76
N GLY A 116 5.79 -11.51 18.88
CA GLY A 116 6.38 -11.68 20.20
C GLY A 116 6.93 -13.08 20.44
N GLU A 117 6.33 -14.11 19.86
CA GLU A 117 6.82 -15.48 19.91
C GLU A 117 8.01 -15.74 18.97
N ILE A 118 8.10 -15.06 17.82
CA ILE A 118 9.30 -15.04 16.96
C ILE A 118 10.46 -14.37 17.70
N GLY A 119 10.16 -13.37 18.53
CA GLY A 119 11.13 -12.65 19.34
C GLY A 119 11.44 -11.25 18.81
N TYR A 120 10.47 -10.57 18.20
CA TYR A 120 10.60 -9.14 17.88
C TYR A 120 10.86 -8.35 19.17
N ASP A 121 11.90 -7.50 19.15
CA ASP A 121 12.26 -6.66 20.28
C ASP A 121 11.36 -5.41 20.31
N VAL A 122 11.19 -4.73 19.17
CA VAL A 122 10.46 -3.46 19.08
C VAL A 122 9.62 -3.37 17.80
N VAL A 123 8.36 -2.95 17.91
CA VAL A 123 7.47 -2.66 16.79
C VAL A 123 6.86 -1.26 16.93
N THR A 124 6.45 -0.65 15.82
CA THR A 124 5.61 0.57 15.81
C THR A 124 4.26 0.29 15.15
N PHE A 125 3.37 1.27 15.13
CA PHE A 125 2.13 1.22 14.36
C PHE A 125 2.29 1.97 13.04
N GLY A 126 1.77 1.40 11.96
CA GLY A 126 1.46 2.07 10.70
C GLY A 126 -0.02 2.47 10.62
N ASN A 127 -0.45 2.95 9.44
CA ASN A 127 -1.82 3.43 9.27
C ASN A 127 -2.86 2.30 9.32
N HIS A 128 -2.51 1.10 8.85
CA HIS A 128 -3.44 -0.02 8.77
C HIS A 128 -3.81 -0.62 10.13
N GLU A 129 -2.99 -0.41 11.17
CA GLU A 129 -3.39 -0.72 12.55
C GLU A 129 -4.64 0.08 13.00
N PHE A 130 -4.99 1.16 12.30
CA PHE A 130 -6.17 2.01 12.56
C PHE A 130 -7.35 1.78 11.60
N ASP A 131 -7.31 0.76 10.72
CA ASP A 131 -8.38 0.50 9.74
C ASP A 131 -9.74 0.22 10.39
N TYR A 132 -9.73 -0.44 11.55
CA TYR A 132 -10.92 -0.67 12.37
C TYR A 132 -11.14 0.44 13.42
N ARG A 133 -10.60 1.63 13.14
CA ARG A 133 -10.70 2.84 13.95
C ARG A 133 -10.03 2.68 15.32
N ALA A 134 -10.11 3.69 16.18
CA ALA A 134 -9.55 3.63 17.52
C ALA A 134 -10.05 2.44 18.36
N SER A 135 -11.31 2.02 18.19
CA SER A 135 -11.85 0.85 18.89
C SER A 135 -11.18 -0.46 18.48
N GLY A 136 -10.93 -0.66 17.19
CA GLY A 136 -10.38 -1.92 16.71
C GLY A 136 -8.94 -2.16 17.19
N LEU A 137 -8.11 -1.11 17.20
CA LEU A 137 -6.76 -1.16 17.77
C LEU A 137 -6.81 -1.33 19.29
N ALA A 138 -7.73 -0.65 19.98
CA ALA A 138 -7.90 -0.81 21.42
C ALA A 138 -8.23 -2.27 21.80
N GLU A 139 -9.15 -2.88 21.07
CA GLU A 139 -9.56 -4.28 21.26
C GLU A 139 -8.41 -5.25 20.95
N SER A 140 -7.67 -5.03 19.85
CA SER A 140 -6.49 -5.83 19.48
C SER A 140 -5.45 -5.82 20.59
N LEU A 141 -5.06 -4.62 21.07
CA LEU A 141 -4.10 -4.47 22.17
C LEU A 141 -4.59 -5.15 23.47
N GLN A 142 -5.87 -4.99 23.81
CA GLN A 142 -6.46 -5.65 24.97
C GLN A 142 -6.44 -7.18 24.83
N SER A 143 -6.74 -7.71 23.64
CA SER A 143 -6.69 -9.14 23.34
C SER A 143 -5.26 -9.69 23.42
N ALA A 144 -4.30 -8.99 22.81
CA ALA A 144 -2.87 -9.32 22.90
C ALA A 144 -2.44 -9.41 24.37
N LYS A 145 -2.77 -8.40 25.18
CA LYS A 145 -2.44 -8.37 26.61
C LYS A 145 -3.11 -9.50 27.39
N ALA A 146 -4.41 -9.73 27.13
CA ALA A 146 -5.20 -10.75 27.81
C ALA A 146 -4.72 -12.17 27.48
N SER A 147 -4.10 -12.38 26.32
CA SER A 147 -3.56 -13.67 25.89
C SER A 147 -2.39 -14.16 26.74
N GLN A 148 -1.73 -13.26 27.49
CA GLN A 148 -0.50 -13.52 28.24
C GLN A 148 0.68 -14.03 27.39
N ALA A 149 0.60 -13.88 26.06
CA ALA A 149 1.72 -14.14 25.16
C ALA A 149 2.90 -13.19 25.48
N VAL A 150 4.09 -13.60 25.06
CA VAL A 150 5.21 -12.66 24.92
C VAL A 150 4.81 -11.68 23.82
N LEU A 151 4.98 -10.38 24.06
CA LEU A 151 4.68 -9.31 23.12
C LEU A 151 5.94 -8.46 22.93
N PRO A 152 6.17 -7.92 21.72
CA PRO A 152 7.26 -6.97 21.49
C PRO A 152 7.02 -5.68 22.28
N HIS A 153 8.07 -4.88 22.49
CA HIS A 153 7.88 -3.50 22.91
C HIS A 153 7.19 -2.72 21.79
N ILE A 154 6.21 -1.91 22.14
CA ILE A 154 5.48 -1.09 21.17
C ILE A 154 5.86 0.37 21.38
N VAL A 155 6.36 1.01 20.32
CA VAL A 155 6.73 2.43 20.32
C VAL A 155 5.89 3.21 19.32
N GLN A 156 5.35 4.36 19.73
CA GLN A 156 4.63 5.29 18.87
C GLN A 156 4.63 6.68 19.53
N SER A 157 5.40 7.62 18.99
CA SER A 157 5.77 8.86 19.69
C SER A 157 4.95 10.08 19.32
N ASN A 158 4.28 10.06 18.16
CA ASN A 158 3.53 11.21 17.65
C ASN A 158 2.02 11.04 17.63
N THR A 159 1.45 10.04 18.31
CA THR A 159 0.00 9.94 18.49
C THR A 159 -0.52 10.88 19.60
N GLU A 160 -1.47 11.73 19.26
CA GLU A 160 -2.22 12.58 20.16
C GLU A 160 -3.69 12.15 20.24
N PHE A 161 -4.28 12.27 21.44
CA PHE A 161 -5.67 11.95 21.72
C PHE A 161 -6.46 13.25 21.84
N PRO A 162 -7.08 13.74 20.75
CA PRO A 162 -7.81 15.00 20.78
C PRO A 162 -9.05 14.87 21.69
N ALA A 163 -9.22 15.87 22.55
CA ALA A 163 -10.41 16.01 23.39
C ALA A 163 -11.36 17.05 22.80
N ASP A 164 -12.65 16.92 23.10
CA ASP A 164 -13.64 17.92 22.72
C ASP A 164 -13.45 19.25 23.48
N ALA A 165 -14.35 20.22 23.21
CA ALA A 165 -14.28 21.54 23.84
C ALA A 165 -14.50 21.51 25.38
N GLN A 166 -14.95 20.39 25.93
CA GLN A 166 -15.13 20.16 27.37
C GLN A 166 -13.93 19.43 27.99
N GLY A 167 -13.01 18.94 27.17
CA GLY A 167 -11.84 18.17 27.58
C GLY A 167 -12.10 16.67 27.69
N ASP A 168 -13.23 16.19 27.15
CA ASP A 168 -13.61 14.78 27.15
C ASP A 168 -13.14 14.08 25.87
N LEU A 169 -12.65 12.84 26.00
CA LEU A 169 -12.33 11.97 24.86
C LEU A 169 -13.60 11.24 24.40
N THR A 170 -13.66 10.89 23.11
CA THR A 170 -14.67 9.92 22.63
C THR A 170 -14.49 8.58 23.36
N SER A 171 -15.54 7.76 23.41
CA SER A 171 -15.46 6.45 24.09
C SER A 171 -14.40 5.53 23.47
N SER A 172 -14.22 5.60 22.16
CA SER A 172 -13.19 4.86 21.40
C SER A 172 -11.79 5.38 21.70
N LEU A 173 -11.55 6.70 21.70
CA LEU A 173 -10.25 7.28 22.08
C LEU A 173 -9.90 7.01 23.55
N SER A 174 -10.89 7.05 24.44
CA SER A 174 -10.69 6.68 25.85
C SER A 174 -10.30 5.21 25.99
N ALA A 175 -10.96 4.29 25.26
CA ALA A 175 -10.60 2.88 25.26
C ALA A 175 -9.20 2.63 24.68
N LEU A 176 -8.84 3.32 23.59
CA LEU A 176 -7.52 3.23 22.98
C LEU A 176 -6.43 3.71 23.92
N LYS A 177 -6.63 4.86 24.58
CA LYS A 177 -5.68 5.39 25.55
C LYS A 177 -5.45 4.43 26.72
N VAL A 178 -6.51 3.81 27.24
CA VAL A 178 -6.40 2.77 28.28
C VAL A 178 -5.65 1.55 27.77
N ALA A 179 -5.89 1.15 26.52
CA ALA A 179 -5.19 0.02 25.90
C ALA A 179 -3.69 0.30 25.69
N TYR A 180 -3.33 1.52 25.28
CA TYR A 180 -1.94 2.00 25.19
C TYR A 180 -1.24 1.88 26.55
N GLU A 181 -1.87 2.39 27.63
CA GLU A 181 -1.34 2.30 28.98
C GLU A 181 -1.19 0.83 29.45
N ALA A 182 -2.16 -0.04 29.16
CA ALA A 182 -2.13 -1.44 29.56
C ALA A 182 -1.08 -2.28 28.82
N CYS A 183 -0.79 -1.93 27.55
CA CYS A 183 0.22 -2.57 26.72
C CYS A 183 1.59 -1.90 26.80
N ASP A 184 1.75 -0.86 27.63
CA ASP A 184 3.00 -0.13 27.79
C ASP A 184 3.51 0.46 26.46
N VAL A 185 2.59 0.98 25.63
CA VAL A 185 2.93 1.73 24.41
C VAL A 185 3.61 3.03 24.82
N LYS A 186 4.82 3.26 24.31
CA LYS A 186 5.69 4.38 24.72
C LYS A 186 6.14 5.20 23.53
N ASP A 187 6.59 6.42 23.78
CA ASP A 187 7.27 7.21 22.74
C ASP A 187 8.55 6.51 22.26
N TYR A 188 9.31 5.92 23.18
CA TYR A 188 10.54 5.21 22.90
C TYR A 188 10.81 4.12 23.94
N THR A 189 11.71 3.20 23.61
CA THR A 189 12.29 2.22 24.53
C THR A 189 13.81 2.18 24.39
N ILE A 190 14.50 1.64 25.39
CA ILE A 190 15.95 1.43 25.35
C ILE A 190 16.21 -0.06 25.49
N ILE A 191 16.84 -0.65 24.47
CA ILE A 191 17.23 -2.06 24.44
C ILE A 191 18.76 -2.13 24.50
N GLU A 192 19.30 -3.02 25.32
CA GLU A 192 20.74 -3.27 25.37
C GLU A 192 21.06 -4.60 24.68
N LYS A 193 21.92 -4.54 23.66
CA LYS A 193 22.39 -5.70 22.88
C LYS A 193 23.89 -5.55 22.65
N ASN A 194 24.69 -6.61 22.84
CA ASN A 194 26.16 -6.52 22.76
C ASN A 194 26.80 -5.40 23.62
N GLY A 195 26.14 -5.00 24.71
CA GLY A 195 26.58 -3.87 25.56
C GLY A 195 26.38 -2.48 24.94
N ILE A 196 25.64 -2.38 23.83
CA ILE A 196 25.27 -1.14 23.14
C ILE A 196 23.86 -0.76 23.59
N ARG A 197 23.66 0.47 24.06
CA ARG A 197 22.34 0.98 24.44
C ARG A 197 21.65 1.60 23.24
N ILE A 198 20.62 0.94 22.74
CA ILE A 198 19.89 1.34 21.53
C ILE A 198 18.58 2.02 21.95
N GLY A 199 18.44 3.30 21.64
CA GLY A 199 17.19 4.03 21.80
C GLY A 199 16.32 3.88 20.56
N ALA A 200 15.23 3.12 20.67
CA ALA A 200 14.28 2.90 19.58
C ALA A 200 13.00 3.70 19.81
N PHE A 201 12.56 4.45 18.81
CA PHE A 201 11.29 5.18 18.82
C PHE A 201 10.55 5.00 17.49
N GLY A 202 9.23 5.16 17.50
CA GLY A 202 8.39 4.99 16.32
C GLY A 202 7.58 6.25 16.02
N LEU A 203 7.30 6.53 14.75
CA LEU A 203 6.43 7.64 14.35
C LEU A 203 5.64 7.33 13.07
N MET A 204 4.56 8.09 12.88
CA MET A 204 3.74 8.12 11.67
C MET A 204 4.06 9.36 10.82
N GLY A 205 4.23 9.19 9.50
CA GLY A 205 4.36 10.29 8.53
C GLY A 205 3.04 10.96 8.19
N ASP A 206 3.11 12.12 7.51
CA ASP A 206 1.92 12.87 7.10
C ASP A 206 1.14 12.13 6.00
N ASP A 207 1.85 11.56 5.02
CA ASP A 207 1.24 10.77 3.94
C ASP A 207 0.53 9.52 4.48
N ALA A 208 1.19 8.76 5.36
CA ALA A 208 0.60 7.60 6.03
C ALA A 208 -0.61 7.98 6.90
N ALA A 209 -0.50 9.05 7.69
CA ALA A 209 -1.60 9.56 8.50
C ALA A 209 -2.85 9.92 7.66
N SER A 210 -2.64 10.42 6.43
CA SER A 210 -3.73 10.74 5.51
C SER A 210 -4.54 9.51 5.05
N ASN A 211 -3.94 8.32 5.12
CA ASN A 211 -4.56 7.03 4.82
C ASN A 211 -5.33 6.42 6.01
N ALA A 212 -5.25 7.04 7.20
CA ALA A 212 -6.04 6.65 8.39
C ALA A 212 -7.04 7.75 8.84
N PRO A 213 -7.89 8.30 7.95
CA PRO A 213 -8.72 9.48 8.25
C PRO A 213 -9.85 9.21 9.26
N LYS A 214 -10.10 7.93 9.61
CA LYS A 214 -11.11 7.49 10.58
C LYS A 214 -10.50 6.99 11.89
N SER A 215 -9.21 7.20 12.11
CA SER A 215 -8.50 6.76 13.31
C SER A 215 -8.92 7.49 14.59
N GLU A 216 -9.55 8.67 14.48
CA GLU A 216 -9.90 9.62 15.55
C GLU A 216 -8.70 10.26 16.29
N VAL A 217 -7.51 9.67 16.19
CA VAL A 217 -6.28 10.27 16.73
C VAL A 217 -5.77 11.37 15.80
N VAL A 218 -4.88 12.20 16.32
CA VAL A 218 -4.11 13.17 15.53
C VAL A 218 -2.65 12.75 15.60
N PHE A 219 -1.96 12.75 14.47
CA PHE A 219 -0.52 12.57 14.43
C PHE A 219 0.16 13.94 14.44
N ALA A 220 0.99 14.19 15.44
CA ALA A 220 1.78 15.42 15.54
C ALA A 220 2.88 15.45 14.48
N ASP A 221 3.36 16.66 14.14
CA ASP A 221 4.43 16.86 13.14
C ASP A 221 5.61 15.90 13.41
N PRO A 222 5.95 15.03 12.44
CA PRO A 222 6.91 13.96 12.67
C PRO A 222 8.32 14.49 12.96
N ILE A 223 8.69 15.64 12.40
CA ILE A 223 10.02 16.24 12.59
C ILE A 223 10.14 16.85 13.98
N GLU A 224 9.17 17.67 14.40
CA GLU A 224 9.14 18.26 15.74
C GLU A 224 9.08 17.18 16.81
N ASN A 225 8.30 16.12 16.58
CA ASN A 225 8.21 14.99 17.50
C ASN A 225 9.54 14.21 17.60
N ALA A 226 10.16 13.88 16.46
CA ALA A 226 11.45 13.20 16.45
C ALA A 226 12.53 14.01 17.18
N GLN A 227 12.61 15.33 16.96
CA GLN A 227 13.55 16.21 17.68
C GLN A 227 13.36 16.15 19.20
N ARG A 228 12.11 16.11 19.66
CA ARG A 228 11.78 15.97 21.09
C ARG A 228 12.26 14.64 21.64
N VAL A 229 11.97 13.53 20.96
CA VAL A 229 12.31 12.17 21.42
C VAL A 229 13.82 11.93 21.38
N VAL A 230 14.49 12.32 20.30
CA VAL A 230 15.95 12.27 20.16
C VAL A 230 16.64 12.99 21.32
N LYS A 231 16.16 14.18 21.68
CA LYS A 231 16.71 14.93 22.82
C LYS A 231 16.55 14.16 24.15
N GLN A 232 15.47 13.43 24.34
CA GLN A 232 15.26 12.58 25.53
C GLN A 232 16.22 11.39 25.50
N LEU A 233 16.34 10.70 24.37
CA LEU A 233 17.27 9.58 24.20
C LEU A 233 18.74 9.97 24.43
N GLN A 234 19.15 11.16 23.98
CA GLN A 234 20.48 11.70 24.26
C GLN A 234 20.71 11.95 25.77
N GLN A 235 19.69 12.41 26.50
CA GLN A 235 19.77 12.58 27.96
C GLN A 235 19.88 11.24 28.68
N GLU A 236 19.28 10.20 28.11
CA GLU A 236 19.42 8.82 28.57
C GLU A 236 20.80 8.22 28.24
N ASN A 237 21.66 8.90 27.47
CA ASN A 237 23.00 8.45 27.05
C ASN A 237 22.96 7.13 26.26
N VAL A 238 22.08 7.04 25.25
CA VAL A 238 22.08 5.93 24.28
C VAL A 238 23.26 6.04 23.32
N ASP A 239 23.71 4.90 22.79
CA ASP A 239 24.82 4.77 21.86
C ASP A 239 24.38 4.81 20.39
N LEU A 240 23.15 4.36 20.11
CA LEU A 240 22.53 4.33 18.79
C LEU A 240 21.07 4.77 18.91
N ILE A 241 20.64 5.68 18.03
CA ILE A 241 19.24 6.12 17.90
C ILE A 241 18.63 5.50 16.64
N LEU A 242 17.61 4.66 16.85
CA LEU A 242 16.86 3.95 15.82
C LEU A 242 15.45 4.53 15.72
N CYS A 243 15.07 4.98 14.53
CA CYS A 243 13.71 5.38 14.19
C CYS A 243 13.01 4.27 13.41
N LEU A 244 11.88 3.78 13.92
CA LEU A 244 10.93 2.94 13.20
C LEU A 244 9.90 3.88 12.55
N SER A 245 10.15 4.28 11.30
CA SER A 245 9.37 5.32 10.65
C SER A 245 8.36 4.72 9.69
N HIS A 246 7.09 5.00 9.95
CA HIS A 246 5.99 4.73 9.04
C HIS A 246 5.66 5.97 8.21
N SER A 247 6.66 6.46 7.45
CA SER A 247 6.57 7.67 6.62
C SER A 247 7.00 7.44 5.16
N GLY A 248 8.06 6.67 4.96
CA GLY A 248 8.43 6.13 3.65
C GLY A 248 9.38 6.97 2.80
N THR A 249 9.72 6.40 1.63
CA THR A 249 10.64 6.98 0.65
C THR A 249 10.04 6.97 -0.75
N TRP A 250 10.47 7.92 -1.56
CA TRP A 250 9.98 8.17 -2.91
C TRP A 250 11.15 8.36 -3.89
N PRO A 251 10.94 8.21 -5.22
CA PRO A 251 12.01 8.38 -6.20
C PRO A 251 12.70 9.76 -6.18
N LYS A 252 12.03 10.78 -5.64
CA LYS A 252 12.59 12.11 -5.41
C LYS A 252 12.78 12.31 -3.91
N ALA A 253 14.02 12.59 -3.52
CA ALA A 253 14.40 12.87 -2.13
C ALA A 253 13.61 14.00 -1.45
N ALA A 254 13.14 14.99 -2.23
CA ALA A 254 12.36 16.10 -1.69
C ALA A 254 10.92 15.70 -1.31
N ASP A 255 10.42 14.60 -1.88
CA ASP A 255 9.10 14.06 -1.62
C ASP A 255 9.18 12.93 -0.55
N SER A 256 10.39 12.46 -0.23
CA SER A 256 10.65 11.39 0.74
C SER A 256 10.67 11.92 2.18
N GLU A 257 9.61 11.65 2.94
CA GLU A 257 9.49 12.10 4.33
C GLU A 257 10.68 11.62 5.19
N ASP A 258 11.17 10.40 5.00
CA ASP A 258 12.31 9.87 5.77
C ASP A 258 13.66 10.52 5.41
N GLU A 259 13.88 10.88 4.14
CA GLU A 259 15.08 11.65 3.76
C GLU A 259 15.03 13.08 4.28
N VAL A 260 13.83 13.68 4.30
CA VAL A 260 13.59 15.00 4.90
C VAL A 260 13.82 14.95 6.41
N LEU A 261 13.30 13.93 7.09
CA LEU A 261 13.46 13.69 8.52
C LEU A 261 14.95 13.55 8.89
N ALA A 262 15.67 12.64 8.23
CA ALA A 262 17.10 12.42 8.45
C ALA A 262 17.92 13.71 8.31
N LYS A 263 17.58 14.56 7.33
CA LYS A 263 18.25 15.85 7.13
C LYS A 263 17.94 16.88 8.21
N LYS A 264 16.75 16.81 8.82
CA LYS A 264 16.26 17.75 9.83
C LYS A 264 16.59 17.33 11.26
N VAL A 265 16.86 16.05 11.47
CA VAL A 265 17.20 15.43 12.74
C VAL A 265 18.43 14.51 12.55
N PRO A 266 19.61 15.11 12.24
CA PRO A 266 20.82 14.35 11.88
C PRO A 266 21.41 13.51 13.02
N GLU A 267 20.84 13.61 14.23
CA GLU A 267 21.20 12.78 15.38
C GLU A 267 20.59 11.37 15.33
N ILE A 268 19.67 11.09 14.41
CA ILE A 268 19.18 9.73 14.16
C ILE A 268 20.25 8.95 13.39
N ASP A 269 20.64 7.77 13.88
CA ASP A 269 21.66 6.95 13.22
C ASP A 269 21.03 6.09 12.11
N VAL A 270 19.87 5.49 12.38
CA VAL A 270 19.20 4.57 11.47
C VAL A 270 17.70 4.84 11.43
N ILE A 271 17.13 4.85 10.23
CA ILE A 271 15.69 4.85 9.97
C ILE A 271 15.35 3.54 9.27
N ILE A 272 14.46 2.75 9.88
CA ILE A 272 13.74 1.68 9.18
C ILE A 272 12.50 2.33 8.56
N SER A 273 12.48 2.44 7.24
CA SER A 273 11.44 3.13 6.48
C SER A 273 10.37 2.15 6.01
N ALA A 274 9.09 2.48 6.18
CA ALA A 274 7.91 1.68 5.82
C ALA A 274 6.91 2.46 4.95
N HIS A 275 5.62 2.07 4.93
CA HIS A 275 4.49 2.75 4.27
C HIS A 275 4.49 2.69 2.74
N THR A 276 5.61 3.04 2.11
CA THR A 276 5.74 3.13 0.65
C THR A 276 6.03 1.80 -0.03
N HIS A 277 6.19 0.72 0.74
CA HIS A 277 6.56 -0.63 0.27
C HIS A 277 7.88 -0.65 -0.53
N THR A 278 8.74 0.36 -0.30
CA THR A 278 9.92 0.59 -1.14
C THR A 278 11.03 -0.41 -0.85
N LYS A 279 11.30 -1.31 -1.80
CA LYS A 279 12.48 -2.16 -1.75
C LYS A 279 13.78 -1.39 -2.03
N LEU A 280 14.51 -1.02 -0.99
CA LEU A 280 15.84 -0.41 -1.12
C LEU A 280 16.92 -1.48 -1.29
N ARG A 281 17.57 -1.53 -2.46
CA ARG A 281 18.67 -2.48 -2.74
C ARG A 281 19.99 -2.08 -2.09
N GLU A 282 20.14 -0.81 -1.77
CA GLU A 282 21.26 -0.24 -1.03
C GLU A 282 20.67 0.78 -0.04
N PRO A 283 21.27 0.98 1.15
CA PRO A 283 20.81 2.01 2.07
C PRO A 283 20.90 3.41 1.44
N ILE A 284 19.90 4.25 1.67
CA ILE A 284 20.03 5.69 1.39
C ILE A 284 20.85 6.30 2.52
N VAL A 285 21.86 7.10 2.17
CA VAL A 285 22.73 7.78 3.15
C VAL A 285 22.42 9.27 3.15
N ALA A 286 21.67 9.73 4.16
CA ALA A 286 21.26 11.11 4.34
C ALA A 286 22.11 11.79 5.42
N GLY A 287 23.27 12.33 5.01
CA GLY A 287 24.26 12.82 5.98
C GLY A 287 24.98 11.65 6.65
N ASP A 288 24.78 11.48 7.96
CA ASP A 288 25.28 10.34 8.72
C ASP A 288 24.19 9.30 9.03
N THR A 289 22.92 9.59 8.74
CA THR A 289 21.78 8.68 8.92
C THR A 289 21.68 7.68 7.77
N LEU A 290 21.44 6.42 8.11
CA LEU A 290 21.13 5.35 7.17
C LEU A 290 19.63 5.13 7.11
N ILE A 291 19.06 5.07 5.90
CA ILE A 291 17.66 4.72 5.68
C ILE A 291 17.62 3.39 4.94
N VAL A 292 16.92 2.42 5.51
CA VAL A 292 16.78 1.06 4.98
C VAL A 292 15.31 0.66 4.93
N ALA A 293 14.98 -0.16 3.94
CA ALA A 293 13.62 -0.67 3.75
C ALA A 293 13.67 -1.98 2.96
N GLY A 294 12.83 -2.91 3.38
CA GLY A 294 12.46 -4.10 2.65
C GLY A 294 11.33 -3.82 1.66
N GLU A 295 10.87 -4.87 1.00
CA GLU A 295 9.58 -4.84 0.30
C GLU A 295 8.48 -5.28 1.28
N ASP A 296 7.22 -5.12 0.91
CA ASP A 296 6.06 -5.47 1.72
C ASP A 296 5.74 -6.98 1.72
N SER A 297 4.62 -7.34 2.36
CA SER A 297 3.97 -8.66 2.27
C SER A 297 4.86 -9.81 2.75
N CYS A 298 5.71 -9.55 3.76
CA CYS A 298 6.66 -10.53 4.32
C CYS A 298 7.66 -11.08 3.27
N ARG A 299 7.88 -10.39 2.14
CA ARG A 299 8.71 -10.92 1.05
C ARG A 299 10.20 -10.94 1.35
N TYR A 300 10.67 -10.10 2.29
CA TYR A 300 12.07 -10.02 2.67
C TYR A 300 12.26 -9.87 4.17
N LEU A 301 13.34 -10.45 4.68
CA LEU A 301 13.96 -10.06 5.94
C LEU A 301 15.15 -9.16 5.63
N GLY A 302 15.14 -7.95 6.18
CA GLY A 302 16.29 -7.05 6.11
C GLY A 302 17.32 -7.34 7.20
N ALA A 303 18.60 -7.25 6.86
CA ALA A 303 19.71 -7.37 7.81
C ALA A 303 20.71 -6.23 7.58
N LEU A 304 20.95 -5.43 8.62
CA LEU A 304 21.91 -4.33 8.63
C LEU A 304 22.94 -4.55 9.73
N ASP A 305 24.19 -4.82 9.36
CA ASP A 305 25.30 -4.86 10.31
C ASP A 305 25.98 -3.51 10.36
N LEU A 306 26.18 -3.01 11.58
CA LEU A 306 26.81 -1.74 11.86
C LEU A 306 28.03 -1.93 12.74
N VAL A 307 29.05 -1.12 12.49
CA VAL A 307 30.20 -0.95 13.38
C VAL A 307 30.35 0.52 13.74
N ARG A 308 30.65 0.79 15.01
CA ARG A 308 30.96 2.15 15.48
C ARG A 308 32.42 2.48 15.20
N GLU A 309 32.65 3.52 14.42
CA GLU A 309 33.99 4.03 14.12
C GLU A 309 34.54 4.86 15.31
N GLY A 310 35.86 5.14 15.27
CA GLY A 310 36.54 5.90 16.33
C GLY A 310 36.09 7.36 16.48
N ASP A 311 35.29 7.88 15.55
CA ASP A 311 34.63 9.19 15.65
C ASP A 311 33.25 9.12 16.34
N GLY A 312 32.83 7.92 16.75
CA GLY A 312 31.58 7.65 17.45
C GLY A 312 30.39 7.35 16.53
N ARG A 313 30.57 7.39 15.19
CA ARG A 313 29.48 7.18 14.22
C ARG A 313 29.35 5.73 13.79
N TRP A 314 28.13 5.34 13.47
CA TRP A 314 27.81 4.01 12.95
C TRP A 314 28.01 3.96 11.42
N LYS A 315 28.64 2.89 10.93
CA LYS A 315 28.81 2.64 9.50
C LYS A 315 28.30 1.25 9.11
N PRO A 316 27.64 1.12 7.95
CA PRO A 316 27.17 -0.17 7.47
C PRO A 316 28.34 -1.01 6.98
N VAL A 317 28.45 -2.24 7.46
CA VAL A 317 29.38 -3.25 6.94
C VAL A 317 28.69 -4.32 6.11
N ARG A 318 27.40 -4.54 6.35
CA ARG A 318 26.53 -5.43 5.58
C ARG A 318 25.13 -4.84 5.51
N TYR A 319 24.53 -4.92 4.33
CA TYR A 319 23.11 -4.66 4.12
C TYR A 319 22.58 -5.70 3.14
N ASP A 320 21.75 -6.61 3.65
CA ASP A 320 21.19 -7.71 2.88
C ASP A 320 19.66 -7.70 3.00
N LEU A 321 18.99 -8.04 1.90
CA LEU A 321 17.56 -8.37 1.88
C LEU A 321 17.43 -9.85 1.52
N GLU A 322 17.23 -10.69 2.52
CA GLU A 322 16.99 -12.11 2.32
C GLU A 322 15.54 -12.33 1.88
N ARG A 323 15.35 -12.91 0.70
CA ARG A 323 14.01 -13.21 0.20
C ARG A 323 13.40 -14.34 1.01
N ILE A 324 12.16 -14.15 1.45
CA ILE A 324 11.38 -15.18 2.11
C ILE A 324 10.58 -15.92 1.04
N ASP A 325 11.07 -17.10 0.64
CA ASP A 325 10.43 -17.95 -0.37
C ASP A 325 10.50 -19.43 -0.01
N GLU A 326 10.01 -20.28 -0.91
CA GLU A 326 9.96 -21.74 -0.77
C GLU A 326 11.34 -22.43 -0.62
N GLY A 327 12.45 -21.70 -0.80
CA GLY A 327 13.79 -22.19 -0.46
C GLY A 327 14.05 -22.30 1.04
N LEU A 328 13.27 -21.60 1.87
CA LEU A 328 13.36 -21.65 3.32
C LEU A 328 12.41 -22.69 3.90
N ALA A 329 12.89 -23.44 4.89
CA ALA A 329 12.04 -24.33 5.67
C ALA A 329 11.05 -23.52 6.52
N GLU A 330 9.89 -24.10 6.81
CA GLU A 330 8.93 -23.52 7.73
C GLU A 330 9.23 -23.97 9.16
N ASP A 331 9.29 -23.02 10.10
CA ASP A 331 9.37 -23.35 11.51
C ASP A 331 8.05 -23.98 11.98
N SER A 332 8.12 -25.20 12.51
CA SER A 332 6.93 -25.96 12.90
C SER A 332 6.11 -25.32 14.03
N ARG A 333 6.73 -24.53 14.92
CA ARG A 333 6.04 -23.88 16.04
C ARG A 333 5.22 -22.71 15.52
N ILE A 334 5.83 -21.85 14.71
CA ILE A 334 5.13 -20.72 14.08
C ILE A 334 4.09 -21.22 13.08
N ALA A 335 4.42 -22.21 12.25
CA ALA A 335 3.46 -22.81 11.33
C ALA A 335 2.21 -23.34 12.08
N GLY A 336 2.40 -24.01 13.23
CA GLY A 336 1.30 -24.46 14.09
C GLY A 336 0.42 -23.31 14.57
N MET A 337 1.01 -22.22 15.07
CA MET A 337 0.24 -21.04 15.50
C MET A 337 -0.55 -20.42 14.36
N VAL A 338 0.06 -20.27 13.18
CA VAL A 338 -0.61 -19.72 12.00
C VAL A 338 -1.80 -20.60 11.60
N GLN A 339 -1.67 -21.92 11.66
CA GLN A 339 -2.81 -22.82 11.42
C GLN A 339 -3.91 -22.67 12.47
N ASP A 340 -3.58 -22.55 13.76
CA ASP A 340 -4.58 -22.32 14.81
C ASP A 340 -5.37 -21.02 14.57
N TYR A 341 -4.69 -19.95 14.13
CA TYR A 341 -5.36 -18.71 13.75
C TYR A 341 -6.18 -18.84 12.47
N LYS A 342 -5.73 -19.64 11.50
CA LYS A 342 -6.48 -19.92 10.28
C LYS A 342 -7.81 -20.60 10.60
N GLU A 343 -7.81 -21.56 11.52
CA GLU A 343 -9.03 -22.21 12.03
C GLU A 343 -9.96 -21.22 12.74
N LYS A 344 -9.40 -20.24 13.47
CA LYS A 344 -10.21 -19.16 14.08
C LYS A 344 -10.83 -18.26 13.03
N VAL A 345 -10.09 -17.87 11.99
CA VAL A 345 -10.63 -17.10 10.85
C VAL A 345 -11.76 -17.87 10.18
N GLN A 346 -11.57 -19.17 9.92
CA GLN A 346 -12.62 -20.02 9.39
C GLN A 346 -13.89 -19.92 10.23
N LYS A 347 -13.79 -20.19 11.53
CA LYS A 347 -14.94 -20.25 12.44
C LYS A 347 -15.59 -18.90 12.72
N ALA A 348 -14.78 -17.86 12.89
CA ALA A 348 -15.24 -16.53 13.29
C ALA A 348 -15.76 -15.72 12.10
N TYR A 349 -15.26 -16.01 10.89
CA TYR A 349 -15.52 -15.19 9.71
C TYR A 349 -16.11 -16.00 8.55
N PHE A 350 -15.39 -16.93 7.93
CA PHE A 350 -15.86 -17.60 6.71
C PHE A 350 -17.11 -18.47 6.90
N ASP A 351 -17.30 -19.10 8.07
CA ASP A 351 -18.53 -19.83 8.41
C ASP A 351 -19.78 -18.93 8.34
N ARG A 352 -19.64 -17.61 8.51
CA ARG A 352 -20.76 -16.66 8.38
C ARG A 352 -21.25 -16.48 6.94
N PHE A 353 -20.41 -16.83 5.98
CA PHE A 353 -20.67 -16.70 4.55
C PHE A 353 -20.85 -18.07 3.88
N ASP A 354 -20.95 -19.15 4.66
CA ASP A 354 -21.01 -20.54 4.18
C ASP A 354 -19.84 -20.91 3.25
N LEU A 355 -18.66 -20.32 3.50
CA LEU A 355 -17.43 -20.58 2.74
C LEU A 355 -16.38 -21.29 3.60
N GLN A 356 -15.48 -22.02 2.95
CA GLN A 356 -14.22 -22.46 3.59
C GLN A 356 -13.06 -21.56 3.15
N TYR A 357 -12.11 -21.30 4.04
CA TYR A 357 -10.93 -20.47 3.79
C TYR A 357 -10.24 -20.87 2.47
N ASP A 358 -9.95 -22.17 2.31
CA ASP A 358 -9.29 -22.74 1.13
C ASP A 358 -10.29 -23.21 0.05
N GLN A 359 -11.57 -22.84 0.15
CA GLN A 359 -12.55 -23.26 -0.85
C GLN A 359 -12.18 -22.69 -2.20
N VAL A 360 -11.95 -23.57 -3.18
CA VAL A 360 -11.78 -23.16 -4.58
C VAL A 360 -13.11 -22.64 -5.10
N LEU A 361 -13.15 -21.36 -5.43
CA LEU A 361 -14.31 -20.66 -6.00
C LEU A 361 -14.34 -20.79 -7.52
N ALA A 362 -13.17 -20.69 -8.15
CA ALA A 362 -12.99 -20.84 -9.59
C ALA A 362 -11.55 -21.25 -9.94
N VAL A 363 -11.33 -21.66 -11.18
CA VAL A 363 -10.00 -21.87 -11.77
C VAL A 363 -9.76 -20.84 -12.87
N SER A 364 -8.64 -20.14 -12.82
CA SER A 364 -8.21 -19.23 -13.89
C SER A 364 -7.26 -19.93 -14.87
N PRO A 365 -7.49 -19.86 -16.20
CA PRO A 365 -6.56 -20.42 -17.18
C PRO A 365 -5.31 -19.53 -17.42
N TYR A 366 -5.29 -18.30 -16.93
CA TYR A 366 -4.22 -17.30 -17.10
C TYR A 366 -3.96 -16.49 -15.81
N ASN A 367 -2.85 -15.76 -15.81
CA ASN A 367 -2.54 -14.81 -14.74
C ASN A 367 -3.23 -13.47 -15.04
N PHE A 368 -3.82 -12.86 -14.02
CA PHE A 368 -4.18 -11.44 -14.06
C PHE A 368 -2.93 -10.59 -13.83
N GLN A 369 -3.03 -9.30 -14.14
CA GLN A 369 -1.94 -8.36 -13.95
C GLN A 369 -1.66 -8.15 -12.44
N ASN A 370 -0.38 -7.96 -12.07
CA ASN A 370 -0.04 -7.64 -10.69
C ASN A 370 -0.46 -6.21 -10.31
N ILE A 371 -0.67 -5.97 -9.02
CA ILE A 371 -1.14 -4.68 -8.48
C ILE A 371 -0.22 -3.52 -8.86
N ASN A 372 1.09 -3.69 -8.75
CA ASN A 372 2.05 -2.63 -9.09
C ASN A 372 1.92 -2.15 -10.54
N SER A 373 1.61 -3.06 -11.47
CA SER A 373 1.41 -2.69 -12.87
C SER A 373 0.02 -2.11 -13.11
N LEU A 374 -0.98 -2.58 -12.34
CA LEU A 374 -2.35 -2.06 -12.34
C LEU A 374 -2.39 -0.60 -11.89
N LEU A 375 -1.61 -0.22 -10.88
CA LEU A 375 -1.45 1.16 -10.41
C LEU A 375 -0.75 2.05 -11.44
N LYS A 376 0.43 1.60 -11.92
CA LYS A 376 1.31 2.41 -12.79
C LYS A 376 0.81 2.59 -14.21
N THR A 377 -0.02 1.67 -14.71
CA THR A 377 -0.46 1.69 -16.11
C THR A 377 -1.87 2.22 -16.19
N HIS A 378 -2.01 3.46 -16.70
CA HIS A 378 -3.32 4.08 -16.90
C HIS A 378 -4.01 3.53 -18.16
N GLN A 379 -4.74 2.42 -18.03
CA GLN A 379 -5.44 1.73 -19.10
C GLN A 379 -6.60 0.87 -18.58
N GLU A 380 -7.35 0.25 -19.48
CA GLU A 380 -8.28 -0.83 -19.09
C GLU A 380 -7.50 -2.06 -18.62
N ASP A 381 -8.01 -2.74 -17.59
CA ASP A 381 -7.45 -3.99 -17.10
C ASP A 381 -8.54 -5.06 -16.82
N PRO A 382 -8.29 -6.34 -17.18
CA PRO A 382 -9.26 -7.41 -16.96
C PRO A 382 -9.64 -7.66 -15.50
N LEU A 383 -8.74 -7.45 -14.52
CA LEU A 383 -9.05 -7.64 -13.10
C LEU A 383 -10.07 -6.60 -12.64
N GLY A 384 -9.85 -5.33 -12.99
CA GLY A 384 -10.79 -4.26 -12.70
C GLY A 384 -12.16 -4.46 -13.38
N ASN A 385 -12.16 -5.00 -14.60
CA ASN A 385 -13.39 -5.39 -15.29
C ASN A 385 -14.15 -6.49 -14.55
N LEU A 386 -13.45 -7.53 -14.09
CA LEU A 386 -14.04 -8.64 -13.34
C LEU A 386 -14.67 -8.14 -12.04
N ILE A 387 -13.97 -7.29 -11.27
CA ILE A 387 -14.48 -6.77 -10.00
C ILE A 387 -15.70 -5.87 -10.22
N SER A 388 -15.64 -4.97 -11.20
CA SER A 388 -16.78 -4.09 -11.50
C SER A 388 -18.01 -4.86 -12.04
N ASP A 389 -17.80 -5.94 -12.80
CA ASP A 389 -18.89 -6.84 -13.20
C ASP A 389 -19.45 -7.61 -12.00
N ALA A 390 -18.58 -8.06 -11.08
CA ALA A 390 -18.98 -8.74 -9.85
C ALA A 390 -19.91 -7.88 -8.98
N TYR A 391 -19.69 -6.56 -8.90
CA TYR A 391 -20.56 -5.67 -8.14
C TYR A 391 -21.98 -5.65 -8.72
N ARG A 392 -22.11 -5.55 -10.05
CA ARG A 392 -23.43 -5.57 -10.71
C ARG A 392 -24.12 -6.91 -10.54
N TYR A 393 -23.35 -8.00 -10.65
CA TYR A 393 -23.86 -9.36 -10.45
C TYR A 393 -24.38 -9.56 -9.02
N ALA A 394 -23.62 -9.14 -8.01
CA ALA A 394 -24.02 -9.28 -6.61
C ALA A 394 -25.31 -8.53 -6.29
N VAL A 395 -25.49 -7.32 -6.82
CA VAL A 395 -26.74 -6.56 -6.67
C VAL A 395 -27.90 -7.28 -7.37
N GLN A 396 -27.68 -7.81 -8.57
CA GLN A 396 -28.70 -8.59 -9.27
C GLN A 396 -29.12 -9.83 -8.48
N LEU A 397 -28.17 -10.53 -7.87
CA LEU A 397 -28.42 -11.70 -7.04
C LEU A 397 -29.24 -11.33 -5.80
N ALA A 398 -28.82 -10.29 -5.09
CA ALA A 398 -29.44 -9.88 -3.83
C ALA A 398 -30.85 -9.30 -3.99
N GLU A 399 -31.12 -8.56 -5.07
CA GLU A 399 -32.46 -8.00 -5.31
C GLU A 399 -33.43 -9.01 -5.93
N GLY A 400 -32.92 -10.06 -6.58
CA GLY A 400 -33.73 -11.15 -7.12
C GLY A 400 -34.84 -10.66 -8.05
N SER A 401 -36.10 -10.94 -7.69
CA SER A 401 -37.27 -10.53 -8.49
C SER A 401 -37.52 -9.02 -8.49
N GLU A 402 -37.00 -8.30 -7.50
CA GLU A 402 -37.13 -6.85 -7.36
C GLU A 402 -35.95 -6.10 -7.99
N TYR A 403 -35.09 -6.81 -8.75
CA TYR A 403 -33.90 -6.24 -9.35
C TYR A 403 -34.21 -5.04 -10.23
N GLN A 404 -33.56 -3.91 -9.92
CA GLN A 404 -33.53 -2.75 -10.80
C GLN A 404 -32.17 -2.67 -11.50
N PRO A 405 -32.13 -2.51 -12.84
CA PRO A 405 -30.88 -2.45 -13.58
C PRO A 405 -29.89 -1.44 -13.01
N VAL A 406 -28.65 -1.90 -12.81
CA VAL A 406 -27.51 -1.03 -12.48
C VAL A 406 -26.90 -0.53 -13.78
N ASP A 407 -26.87 0.79 -13.96
CA ASP A 407 -26.32 1.44 -15.16
C ASP A 407 -24.80 1.36 -15.20
N ALA A 408 -24.14 1.60 -14.06
CA ALA A 408 -22.69 1.50 -13.96
C ALA A 408 -22.21 0.93 -12.61
N ALA A 409 -21.07 0.26 -12.63
CA ALA A 409 -20.28 0.01 -11.42
C ALA A 409 -18.88 0.59 -11.58
N ILE A 410 -18.32 1.14 -10.51
CA ILE A 410 -17.03 1.84 -10.52
C ILE A 410 -16.16 1.29 -9.39
N VAL A 411 -14.92 0.94 -9.73
CA VAL A 411 -13.94 0.36 -8.80
C VAL A 411 -12.63 1.15 -8.93
N PRO A 412 -12.24 1.95 -7.92
CA PRO A 412 -10.93 2.57 -7.89
C PRO A 412 -9.83 1.53 -7.67
N VAL A 413 -8.68 1.68 -8.34
CA VAL A 413 -7.54 0.76 -8.19
C VAL A 413 -7.00 0.78 -6.77
N GLY A 414 -7.07 1.92 -6.07
CA GLY A 414 -6.61 2.06 -4.68
C GLY A 414 -7.33 1.13 -3.69
N THR A 415 -8.49 0.56 -4.05
CA THR A 415 -9.19 -0.42 -3.20
C THR A 415 -8.88 -1.88 -3.55
N ILE A 416 -8.10 -2.14 -4.59
CA ILE A 416 -7.71 -3.49 -5.02
C ILE A 416 -6.37 -3.86 -4.37
N ARG A 417 -6.37 -4.88 -3.50
CA ARG A 417 -5.22 -5.24 -2.66
C ARG A 417 -4.50 -6.52 -3.08
N GLY A 418 -5.01 -7.23 -4.08
CA GLY A 418 -4.44 -8.49 -4.56
C GLY A 418 -4.75 -8.79 -6.02
N THR A 419 -4.22 -9.90 -6.53
CA THR A 419 -4.47 -10.36 -7.91
C THR A 419 -4.74 -11.86 -7.94
N PHE A 420 -5.23 -12.35 -9.08
CA PHE A 420 -5.43 -13.78 -9.32
C PHE A 420 -4.38 -14.35 -10.25
N PHE A 421 -3.85 -15.51 -9.87
CA PHE A 421 -2.91 -16.27 -10.68
C PHE A 421 -3.62 -17.41 -11.42
N LYS A 422 -2.98 -17.91 -12.46
CA LYS A 422 -3.38 -19.13 -13.14
C LYS A 422 -3.49 -20.28 -12.13
N GLY A 423 -4.57 -21.06 -12.23
CA GLY A 423 -4.91 -22.14 -11.32
C GLY A 423 -6.05 -21.76 -10.39
N ASP A 424 -6.11 -22.42 -9.23
CA ASP A 424 -7.20 -22.25 -8.27
C ASP A 424 -7.24 -20.84 -7.70
N ILE A 425 -8.45 -20.28 -7.61
CA ILE A 425 -8.79 -19.06 -6.91
C ILE A 425 -9.67 -19.45 -5.73
N THR A 426 -9.21 -19.15 -4.51
CA THR A 426 -9.87 -19.52 -3.26
C THR A 426 -10.72 -18.39 -2.68
N ALA A 427 -11.52 -18.70 -1.65
CA ALA A 427 -12.24 -17.69 -0.88
C ALA A 427 -11.29 -16.69 -0.21
N ALA A 428 -10.14 -17.15 0.29
CA ALA A 428 -9.10 -16.29 0.80
C ALA A 428 -8.51 -15.37 -0.27
N ASP A 429 -8.29 -15.86 -1.49
CA ASP A 429 -7.81 -15.02 -2.60
C ASP A 429 -8.83 -13.91 -2.94
N ALA A 430 -10.13 -14.25 -3.01
CA ALA A 430 -11.18 -13.27 -3.27
C ALA A 430 -11.26 -12.20 -2.16
N PHE A 431 -11.12 -12.60 -0.90
CA PHE A 431 -11.00 -11.68 0.24
C PHE A 431 -9.80 -10.75 0.08
N THR A 432 -8.60 -11.29 -0.17
CA THR A 432 -7.37 -10.50 -0.32
C THR A 432 -7.44 -9.50 -1.47
N VAL A 433 -8.17 -9.77 -2.55
CA VAL A 433 -8.35 -8.80 -3.64
C VAL A 433 -9.11 -7.54 -3.18
N SER A 434 -10.06 -7.65 -2.24
CA SER A 434 -10.87 -6.54 -1.74
C SER A 434 -11.06 -6.63 -0.23
N SER A 435 -9.95 -6.54 0.50
CA SER A 435 -9.91 -6.80 1.94
C SER A 435 -10.26 -5.59 2.80
N LEU A 436 -10.21 -4.36 2.28
CA LEU A 436 -10.22 -3.18 3.14
C LEU A 436 -11.53 -2.96 3.92
N GLY A 437 -11.38 -2.42 5.13
CA GLY A 437 -12.42 -1.68 5.82
C GLY A 437 -13.54 -2.47 6.49
N ILE A 438 -14.54 -1.72 6.98
CA ILE A 438 -15.76 -2.21 7.63
C ILE A 438 -16.95 -1.34 7.25
N GLY A 439 -18.16 -1.91 7.32
CA GLY A 439 -19.42 -1.19 7.21
C GLY A 439 -20.05 -0.87 8.57
N ALA A 440 -21.37 -0.64 8.58
CA ALA A 440 -22.12 -0.31 9.79
C ALA A 440 -22.23 -1.52 10.74
N ASP A 441 -22.21 -2.73 10.19
CA ASP A 441 -22.20 -4.00 10.93
C ASP A 441 -20.86 -4.32 11.64
N LYS A 442 -19.80 -3.55 11.36
CA LYS A 442 -18.43 -3.75 11.86
C LYS A 442 -17.80 -5.09 11.45
N ILE A 443 -18.37 -5.77 10.45
CA ILE A 443 -17.79 -6.97 9.87
C ILE A 443 -16.78 -6.53 8.80
N PRO A 444 -15.54 -7.06 8.84
CA PRO A 444 -14.50 -6.80 7.85
C PRO A 444 -14.98 -6.89 6.40
N GLY A 445 -14.42 -6.05 5.55
CA GLY A 445 -14.82 -5.82 4.16
C GLY A 445 -15.75 -4.61 4.05
N TYR A 446 -15.40 -3.66 3.19
CA TYR A 446 -16.30 -2.58 2.82
C TYR A 446 -17.56 -3.15 2.15
N PRO A 447 -18.74 -2.62 2.47
CA PRO A 447 -19.98 -3.02 1.81
C PRO A 447 -20.18 -2.28 0.49
N LEU A 448 -20.94 -2.91 -0.41
CA LEU A 448 -21.47 -2.26 -1.59
C LEU A 448 -22.59 -1.29 -1.22
N ILE A 449 -22.62 -0.15 -1.89
CA ILE A 449 -23.72 0.80 -1.81
C ILE A 449 -24.30 1.09 -3.19
N SER A 450 -25.58 1.48 -3.23
CA SER A 450 -26.26 1.95 -4.44
C SER A 450 -26.49 3.46 -4.34
N VAL A 451 -26.00 4.21 -5.32
CA VAL A 451 -26.20 5.67 -5.41
C VAL A 451 -26.69 6.05 -6.81
N TYR A 452 -27.15 7.29 -6.97
CA TYR A 452 -27.53 7.83 -8.26
C TYR A 452 -26.65 9.03 -8.62
N LEU A 453 -26.20 9.06 -9.87
CA LEU A 453 -25.45 10.17 -10.45
C LEU A 453 -26.22 10.74 -11.63
N THR A 454 -26.18 12.06 -11.80
CA THR A 454 -26.66 12.66 -13.06
C THR A 454 -25.73 12.25 -14.21
N GLY A 455 -26.23 12.22 -15.44
CA GLY A 455 -25.37 11.91 -16.60
C GLY A 455 -24.16 12.83 -16.73
N LYS A 456 -24.30 14.10 -16.32
CA LYS A 456 -23.17 15.04 -16.24
C LYS A 456 -22.11 14.61 -15.23
N GLU A 457 -22.52 14.12 -14.07
CA GLU A 457 -21.61 13.61 -13.04
C GLU A 457 -20.97 12.29 -13.48
N LEU A 458 -21.70 11.42 -14.18
CA LEU A 458 -21.15 10.19 -14.74
C LEU A 458 -20.05 10.49 -15.78
N LYS A 459 -20.25 11.49 -16.64
CA LYS A 459 -19.18 11.99 -17.54
C LYS A 459 -18.01 12.60 -16.76
N THR A 460 -18.29 13.20 -15.60
CA THR A 460 -17.26 13.76 -14.71
C THR A 460 -16.44 12.64 -14.06
N VAL A 461 -17.02 11.50 -13.72
CA VAL A 461 -16.26 10.30 -13.28
C VAL A 461 -15.23 9.90 -14.34
N CYS A 462 -15.61 9.83 -15.62
CA CYS A 462 -14.66 9.54 -16.70
C CYS A 462 -13.53 10.59 -16.78
N GLU A 463 -13.87 11.87 -16.53
CA GLU A 463 -12.89 12.95 -16.55
C GLU A 463 -11.95 12.91 -15.34
N VAL A 464 -12.43 12.47 -14.17
CA VAL A 464 -11.59 12.18 -13.00
C VAL A 464 -10.56 11.13 -13.37
N ASP A 465 -10.96 9.99 -13.93
CA ASP A 465 -10.01 8.96 -14.37
C ASP A 465 -9.02 9.51 -15.41
N ALA A 466 -9.51 10.16 -16.46
CA ALA A 466 -8.65 10.65 -17.54
C ALA A 466 -7.63 11.70 -17.06
N SER A 467 -8.02 12.57 -16.13
CA SER A 467 -7.26 13.75 -15.73
C SER A 467 -6.47 13.60 -14.43
N ILE A 468 -6.99 12.89 -13.44
CA ILE A 468 -6.42 12.77 -12.10
C ILE A 468 -5.51 11.55 -11.98
N SER A 469 -5.89 10.40 -12.55
CA SER A 469 -5.11 9.16 -12.42
C SER A 469 -3.63 9.26 -12.84
N PRO A 470 -3.25 10.06 -13.87
CA PRO A 470 -1.83 10.28 -14.18
C PRO A 470 -1.03 11.05 -13.12
N MET A 471 -1.70 11.65 -12.14
CA MET A 471 -1.10 12.42 -11.03
C MET A 471 -1.25 11.72 -9.68
N MET A 472 -2.22 10.80 -9.56
CA MET A 472 -2.54 10.02 -8.36
C MET A 472 -2.96 8.62 -8.85
N GLU A 473 -2.01 7.67 -8.84
CA GLU A 473 -2.16 6.35 -9.47
C GLU A 473 -3.38 5.59 -8.88
N GLU A 474 -3.62 5.74 -7.59
CA GLU A 474 -4.70 5.16 -6.79
C GLU A 474 -6.10 5.57 -7.26
N ALA A 475 -6.20 6.70 -7.96
CA ALA A 475 -7.44 7.27 -8.46
C ALA A 475 -7.92 6.66 -9.79
N GLN A 476 -7.13 5.78 -10.41
CA GLN A 476 -7.55 5.06 -11.61
C GLN A 476 -8.82 4.25 -11.35
N LEU A 477 -9.78 4.33 -12.26
CA LEU A 477 -11.10 3.72 -12.15
C LEU A 477 -11.30 2.62 -13.19
N PHE A 478 -11.82 1.49 -12.74
CA PHE A 478 -12.34 0.42 -13.59
C PHE A 478 -13.86 0.40 -13.54
N MET A 479 -14.48 0.01 -14.65
CA MET A 479 -15.91 0.26 -14.86
C MET A 479 -16.62 -0.94 -15.48
N SER A 480 -17.89 -1.10 -15.14
CA SER A 480 -18.84 -1.95 -15.87
C SER A 480 -20.08 -1.14 -16.22
N GLY A 481 -20.61 -1.33 -17.43
CA GLY A 481 -21.79 -0.62 -17.94
C GLY A 481 -21.52 0.81 -18.43
N LEU A 482 -20.36 1.39 -18.11
CA LEU A 482 -19.89 2.69 -18.59
C LEU A 482 -18.62 2.51 -19.42
N GLU A 483 -18.56 3.17 -20.57
CA GLU A 483 -17.41 3.16 -21.47
C GLU A 483 -17.04 4.57 -21.90
N PHE A 484 -15.74 4.84 -22.08
CA PHE A 484 -15.29 6.15 -22.52
C PHE A 484 -14.00 6.11 -23.33
N THR A 485 -13.84 7.14 -24.17
CA THR A 485 -12.60 7.42 -24.90
C THR A 485 -12.00 8.71 -24.36
N PHE A 486 -10.68 8.74 -24.16
CA PHE A 486 -9.96 9.94 -23.74
C PHE A 486 -8.66 10.11 -24.50
N ASN A 487 -8.21 11.36 -24.63
CA ASN A 487 -6.91 11.68 -25.20
C ASN A 487 -6.03 12.34 -24.13
N PRO A 488 -4.93 11.68 -23.69
CA PRO A 488 -4.12 12.16 -22.57
C PRO A 488 -3.37 13.46 -22.86
N LYS A 489 -3.28 13.86 -24.13
CA LYS A 489 -2.62 15.10 -24.58
C LYS A 489 -3.56 16.30 -24.62
N ARG A 490 -4.86 16.09 -24.40
CA ARG A 490 -5.83 17.18 -24.23
C ARG A 490 -5.61 17.88 -22.90
N MET A 491 -6.19 19.07 -22.79
CA MET A 491 -6.16 19.87 -21.57
C MET A 491 -6.73 19.05 -20.40
N ILE A 492 -6.08 19.11 -19.23
CA ILE A 492 -6.60 18.56 -17.99
C ILE A 492 -8.03 19.06 -17.74
N PHE A 493 -8.89 18.19 -17.24
CA PHE A 493 -10.33 18.37 -17.09
C PHE A 493 -11.11 18.53 -18.39
N ASN A 494 -10.53 18.16 -19.54
CA ASN A 494 -11.21 18.05 -20.83
C ASN A 494 -10.56 16.95 -21.69
N LYS A 495 -10.13 15.85 -21.07
CA LYS A 495 -9.45 14.75 -21.76
C LYS A 495 -10.43 13.75 -22.37
N VAL A 496 -11.60 13.58 -21.77
CA VAL A 496 -12.63 12.68 -22.29
C VAL A 496 -13.23 13.26 -23.57
N THR A 497 -13.33 12.44 -24.61
CA THR A 497 -13.90 12.80 -25.91
C THR A 497 -15.25 12.15 -26.16
N GLU A 498 -15.53 11.02 -25.51
CA GLU A 498 -16.78 10.29 -25.64
C GLU A 498 -17.01 9.50 -24.35
N ALA A 499 -18.27 9.41 -23.92
CA ALA A 499 -18.70 8.57 -22.81
C ALA A 499 -20.12 8.06 -23.10
N SER A 500 -20.35 6.77 -22.89
CA SER A 500 -21.60 6.08 -23.22
C SER A 500 -21.88 4.94 -22.25
N LEU A 501 -23.14 4.49 -22.21
CA LEU A 501 -23.52 3.31 -21.43
C LEU A 501 -23.61 2.08 -22.33
N ARG A 502 -23.04 0.96 -21.89
CA ARG A 502 -23.25 -0.35 -22.50
C ARG A 502 -24.29 -1.13 -21.69
N LYS A 503 -25.44 -1.41 -22.33
CA LYS A 503 -26.50 -2.21 -21.73
C LYS A 503 -26.17 -3.71 -21.77
N PRO A 504 -26.81 -4.55 -20.94
CA PRO A 504 -26.55 -5.99 -20.90
C PRO A 504 -26.78 -6.72 -22.24
N ASP A 505 -27.62 -6.18 -23.13
CA ASP A 505 -27.85 -6.73 -24.47
C ASP A 505 -26.75 -6.33 -25.49
N GLY A 506 -25.74 -5.59 -25.05
CA GLY A 506 -24.62 -5.10 -25.85
C GLY A 506 -24.89 -3.79 -26.59
N SER A 507 -26.10 -3.23 -26.50
CA SER A 507 -26.40 -1.92 -27.09
C SER A 507 -25.68 -0.79 -26.37
N VAL A 508 -25.34 0.26 -27.13
CA VAL A 508 -24.66 1.46 -26.63
C VAL A 508 -25.65 2.62 -26.63
N GLU A 509 -25.78 3.28 -25.49
CA GLU A 509 -26.67 4.43 -25.29
C GLU A 509 -25.87 5.68 -24.91
N ALA A 510 -26.32 6.83 -25.42
CA ALA A 510 -25.74 8.12 -25.04
C ALA A 510 -26.15 8.49 -23.60
N ILE A 511 -25.24 9.14 -22.88
CA ILE A 511 -25.50 9.64 -21.53
C ILE A 511 -26.17 11.02 -21.60
N GLU A 512 -27.38 11.13 -21.05
CA GLU A 512 -28.15 12.37 -20.98
C GLU A 512 -27.85 13.13 -19.69
N ASP A 513 -27.43 14.39 -19.80
CA ASP A 513 -26.80 15.14 -18.69
C ASP A 513 -27.65 15.27 -17.42
N GLN A 514 -28.98 15.30 -17.57
CA GLN A 514 -29.93 15.54 -16.47
C GLN A 514 -30.59 14.27 -15.95
N GLU A 515 -30.44 13.14 -16.63
CA GLU A 515 -31.01 11.88 -16.16
C GLU A 515 -30.18 11.31 -15.01
N LEU A 516 -30.86 10.63 -14.08
CA LEU A 516 -30.24 9.92 -12.98
C LEU A 516 -29.97 8.48 -13.40
N TYR A 517 -28.73 8.05 -13.18
CA TYR A 517 -28.27 6.71 -13.47
C TYR A 517 -27.90 6.01 -12.16
N ARG A 518 -28.31 4.75 -12.03
CA ARG A 518 -28.03 3.94 -10.85
C ARG A 518 -26.59 3.42 -10.92
N VAL A 519 -25.80 3.74 -9.91
CA VAL A 519 -24.37 3.42 -9.83
C VAL A 519 -24.09 2.62 -8.56
N VAL A 520 -23.35 1.52 -8.71
CA VAL A 520 -22.90 0.69 -7.59
C VAL A 520 -21.40 0.88 -7.36
N VAL A 521 -21.02 1.10 -6.11
CA VAL A 521 -19.63 1.34 -5.69
C VAL A 521 -19.41 0.80 -4.28
N GLY A 522 -18.15 0.67 -3.89
CA GLY A 522 -17.77 0.47 -2.49
C GLY A 522 -18.13 1.67 -1.61
N LEU A 523 -18.48 1.41 -0.35
CA LEU A 523 -18.83 2.46 0.63
C LEU A 523 -17.71 3.51 0.76
N TYR A 524 -16.46 3.06 0.90
CA TYR A 524 -15.32 3.95 1.02
C TYR A 524 -15.16 4.83 -0.22
N SER A 525 -15.18 4.21 -1.41
CA SER A 525 -15.05 4.92 -2.68
C SER A 525 -16.12 6.00 -2.82
N ALA A 526 -17.36 5.71 -2.44
CA ALA A 526 -18.46 6.68 -2.49
C ALA A 526 -18.25 7.87 -1.56
N GLN A 527 -17.75 7.64 -0.34
CA GLN A 527 -17.45 8.69 0.61
C GLN A 527 -16.31 9.59 0.11
N MET A 528 -15.38 9.04 -0.68
CA MET A 528 -14.28 9.81 -1.28
C MET A 528 -14.70 10.60 -2.53
N LEU A 529 -15.84 10.28 -3.17
CA LEU A 529 -16.30 11.02 -4.37
C LEU A 529 -16.53 12.51 -4.12
N SER A 530 -16.91 12.91 -2.89
CA SER A 530 -17.07 14.33 -2.56
C SER A 530 -15.74 15.09 -2.50
N ILE A 531 -14.62 14.40 -2.24
CA ILE A 531 -13.27 14.98 -2.14
C ILE A 531 -12.74 15.42 -3.51
N VAL A 532 -13.26 14.83 -4.60
CA VAL A 532 -12.95 15.24 -5.99
C VAL A 532 -13.13 16.75 -6.20
N GLY A 533 -14.11 17.36 -5.53
CA GLY A 533 -14.32 18.81 -5.57
C GLY A 533 -13.14 19.58 -5.00
N ASP A 534 -12.63 19.17 -3.84
CA ASP A 534 -11.54 19.86 -3.15
C ASP A 534 -10.23 19.73 -3.94
N GLU A 535 -9.91 18.52 -4.41
CA GLU A 535 -8.69 18.25 -5.20
C GLU A 535 -8.68 18.90 -6.59
N SER A 536 -9.87 19.15 -7.15
CA SER A 536 -10.00 19.86 -8.43
C SER A 536 -10.16 21.38 -8.27
N TYR A 537 -9.98 21.93 -7.07
CA TYR A 537 -10.26 23.34 -6.76
C TYR A 537 -11.68 23.79 -7.15
N GLY A 538 -12.64 22.87 -7.04
CA GLY A 538 -14.05 23.04 -7.38
C GLY A 538 -14.37 22.94 -8.88
N LEU A 539 -13.42 22.52 -9.72
CA LEU A 539 -13.63 22.42 -11.17
C LEU A 539 -14.43 21.17 -11.56
N LEU A 540 -14.24 20.07 -10.84
CA LEU A 540 -15.02 18.84 -10.95
C LEU A 540 -15.93 18.72 -9.74
N SER A 541 -17.12 18.16 -9.92
CA SER A 541 -18.05 17.93 -8.82
C SER A 541 -18.87 16.69 -9.10
N ILE A 542 -18.85 15.76 -8.14
CA ILE A 542 -19.63 14.54 -8.15
C ILE A 542 -20.37 14.52 -6.82
N VAL A 543 -21.70 14.59 -6.87
CA VAL A 543 -22.53 14.55 -5.66
C VAL A 543 -23.42 13.31 -5.74
N PRO A 544 -23.11 12.22 -5.03
CA PRO A 544 -23.98 11.06 -4.96
C PRO A 544 -25.39 11.44 -4.47
N LYS A 545 -26.42 10.87 -5.11
CA LYS A 545 -27.83 11.14 -4.81
C LYS A 545 -28.60 9.87 -4.49
N THR A 546 -29.73 10.03 -3.82
CA THR A 546 -30.79 9.03 -3.73
C THR A 546 -31.52 8.90 -5.07
N GLU A 547 -32.37 7.87 -5.21
CA GLU A 547 -33.20 7.64 -6.41
C GLU A 547 -34.06 8.85 -6.79
N ASP A 548 -34.56 9.59 -5.81
CA ASP A 548 -35.35 10.82 -6.01
C ASP A 548 -34.49 12.09 -6.24
N GLY A 549 -33.17 11.93 -6.40
CA GLY A 549 -32.24 12.99 -6.78
C GLY A 549 -31.75 13.88 -5.64
N LYS A 550 -31.95 13.49 -4.37
CA LYS A 550 -31.47 14.26 -3.22
C LYS A 550 -30.02 13.88 -2.90
N PRO A 551 -29.13 14.84 -2.62
CA PRO A 551 -27.76 14.55 -2.19
C PRO A 551 -27.73 13.61 -0.97
N ILE A 552 -26.88 12.59 -1.02
CA ILE A 552 -26.65 11.66 0.09
C ILE A 552 -25.73 12.32 1.11
N THR A 553 -26.13 12.28 2.38
CA THR A 553 -25.29 12.67 3.52
C THR A 553 -24.95 11.49 4.42
N ASP A 554 -25.77 10.44 4.37
CA ASP A 554 -25.60 9.19 5.11
C ASP A 554 -25.41 8.06 4.10
N PHE A 555 -24.14 7.73 3.84
CA PHE A 555 -23.77 6.67 2.91
C PHE A 555 -24.03 5.26 3.46
N GLU A 556 -24.01 5.08 4.79
CA GLU A 556 -24.30 3.78 5.42
C GLU A 556 -25.77 3.40 5.20
N ALA A 557 -26.68 4.38 5.17
CA ALA A 557 -28.08 4.15 4.80
C ALA A 557 -28.29 3.67 3.34
N GLN A 558 -27.26 3.74 2.49
CA GLN A 558 -27.30 3.29 1.10
C GLN A 558 -26.68 1.89 0.89
N ILE A 559 -26.25 1.24 1.98
CA ILE A 559 -25.67 -0.11 1.94
C ILE A 559 -26.68 -1.10 1.37
N ILE A 560 -26.20 -1.90 0.42
CA ILE A 560 -26.95 -2.99 -0.18
C ILE A 560 -26.86 -4.19 0.76
N HIS A 561 -28.02 -4.77 1.05
CA HIS A 561 -28.13 -5.90 1.95
C HIS A 561 -28.72 -7.10 1.24
N GLU A 562 -28.28 -8.29 1.66
CA GLU A 562 -28.94 -9.54 1.35
C GLU A 562 -29.79 -9.98 2.55
N ALA A 563 -30.99 -10.51 2.26
CA ALA A 563 -31.85 -11.12 3.27
C ALA A 563 -31.89 -12.64 3.08
N ALA A 564 -31.16 -13.37 3.92
CA ALA A 564 -31.15 -14.83 3.95
C ALA A 564 -31.60 -15.32 5.33
N ASP A 565 -32.51 -16.30 5.37
CA ASP A 565 -33.02 -16.92 6.61
C ASP A 565 -33.47 -15.95 7.73
N GLY A 566 -33.97 -14.77 7.34
CA GLY A 566 -34.44 -13.73 8.27
C GLY A 566 -33.32 -12.88 8.89
N VAL A 567 -32.08 -13.05 8.45
CA VAL A 567 -30.94 -12.18 8.77
C VAL A 567 -30.65 -11.30 7.58
N THR A 568 -30.52 -10.00 7.85
CA THR A 568 -30.10 -9.01 6.85
C THR A 568 -28.63 -8.73 7.05
N THR A 569 -27.82 -8.99 6.03
CA THR A 569 -26.36 -8.79 6.08
C THR A 569 -25.93 -7.83 4.98
N GLU A 570 -24.90 -7.02 5.26
CA GLU A 570 -24.32 -6.15 4.25
C GLU A 570 -23.56 -6.99 3.21
N ILE A 571 -23.74 -6.70 1.92
CA ILE A 571 -22.99 -7.37 0.87
C ILE A 571 -21.60 -6.77 0.80
N LYS A 572 -20.57 -7.57 1.07
CA LYS A 572 -19.18 -7.11 1.06
C LYS A 572 -18.61 -7.09 -0.36
N GLU A 573 -17.67 -6.20 -0.64
CA GLU A 573 -16.99 -6.09 -1.94
C GLU A 573 -16.33 -7.42 -2.34
N TRP A 574 -15.56 -8.04 -1.45
CA TRP A 574 -14.95 -9.36 -1.71
C TRP A 574 -15.99 -10.49 -1.88
N GLN A 575 -17.11 -10.41 -1.17
CA GLN A 575 -18.19 -11.38 -1.26
C GLN A 575 -18.85 -11.32 -2.64
N ALA A 576 -19.01 -10.12 -3.19
CA ALA A 576 -19.47 -9.93 -4.56
C ALA A 576 -18.53 -10.60 -5.58
N ILE A 577 -17.21 -10.46 -5.40
CA ILE A 577 -16.19 -11.14 -6.21
C ILE A 577 -16.35 -12.66 -6.07
N ALA A 578 -16.48 -13.16 -4.84
CA ALA A 578 -16.59 -14.60 -4.59
C ALA A 578 -17.82 -15.23 -5.28
N TRP A 579 -18.99 -14.59 -5.13
CA TRP A 579 -20.22 -15.01 -5.80
C TRP A 579 -20.10 -14.99 -7.32
N TYR A 580 -19.42 -13.97 -7.87
CA TYR A 580 -19.25 -13.86 -9.30
C TYR A 580 -18.33 -14.95 -9.86
N LEU A 581 -17.22 -15.23 -9.18
CA LEU A 581 -16.32 -16.33 -9.52
C LEU A 581 -17.06 -17.68 -9.54
N GLN A 582 -17.89 -17.95 -8.53
CA GLN A 582 -18.70 -19.18 -8.44
C GLN A 582 -19.81 -19.26 -9.51
N SER A 583 -20.21 -18.12 -10.09
CA SER A 583 -21.32 -18.06 -11.06
C SER A 583 -20.93 -18.54 -12.46
N PHE A 584 -19.63 -18.65 -12.76
CA PHE A 584 -19.17 -18.99 -14.09
C PHE A 584 -19.48 -20.43 -14.48
N GLU A 585 -19.50 -20.68 -15.80
CA GLU A 585 -19.67 -22.02 -16.34
C GLU A 585 -18.59 -22.96 -15.78
N SER A 586 -19.02 -24.13 -15.31
CA SER A 586 -18.13 -25.11 -14.72
C SER A 586 -17.46 -25.98 -15.80
N VAL A 587 -16.14 -26.12 -15.71
CA VAL A 587 -15.35 -27.07 -16.49
C VAL A 587 -14.83 -28.12 -15.52
N ASP A 588 -15.10 -29.39 -15.80
CA ASP A 588 -14.74 -30.53 -14.93
C ASP A 588 -15.23 -30.41 -13.48
N GLY A 589 -16.37 -29.73 -13.27
CA GLY A 589 -17.03 -29.61 -11.97
C GLY A 589 -16.58 -28.42 -11.12
N VAL A 590 -15.72 -27.54 -11.64
CA VAL A 590 -15.31 -26.29 -10.98
C VAL A 590 -15.57 -25.11 -11.91
N ALA A 591 -16.07 -23.99 -11.38
CA ALA A 591 -16.25 -22.77 -12.16
C ALA A 591 -14.92 -22.34 -12.81
N GLN A 592 -14.94 -21.97 -14.08
CA GLN A 592 -13.74 -21.51 -14.79
C GLN A 592 -13.88 -20.03 -15.16
N VAL A 593 -12.85 -19.23 -14.88
CA VAL A 593 -12.81 -17.85 -15.34
C VAL A 593 -12.92 -17.84 -16.88
N PRO A 594 -13.91 -17.13 -17.46
CA PRO A 594 -14.13 -17.12 -18.90
C PRO A 594 -12.99 -16.45 -19.65
N GLU A 595 -12.69 -16.93 -20.87
CA GLU A 595 -11.71 -16.32 -21.79
C GLU A 595 -11.98 -14.84 -22.07
N TYR A 596 -13.21 -14.37 -21.83
CA TYR A 596 -13.56 -12.96 -21.81
C TYR A 596 -12.57 -12.15 -20.95
N TYR A 597 -12.17 -12.60 -19.76
CA TYR A 597 -11.23 -11.85 -18.91
C TYR A 597 -9.74 -12.08 -19.27
N ALA A 598 -9.42 -12.67 -20.43
CA ALA A 598 -8.04 -12.80 -20.89
C ALA A 598 -7.48 -11.48 -21.48
N GLY A 599 -8.34 -10.50 -21.75
CA GLY A 599 -7.95 -9.21 -22.33
C GLY A 599 -8.99 -8.10 -22.11
N PRO A 600 -8.69 -6.87 -22.55
CA PRO A 600 -9.59 -5.71 -22.44
C PRO A 600 -10.74 -5.75 -23.45
N HIS A 601 -11.79 -4.96 -23.21
CA HIS A 601 -13.06 -4.92 -23.97
C HIS A 601 -13.46 -3.50 -24.42
N ASP A 602 -12.49 -2.60 -24.54
CA ASP A 602 -12.69 -1.21 -24.96
C ASP A 602 -13.63 -0.41 -24.02
N ARG A 603 -13.67 -0.75 -22.73
CA ARG A 603 -14.38 0.05 -21.71
C ARG A 603 -13.66 1.37 -21.43
N LYS A 604 -12.33 1.39 -21.61
CA LYS A 604 -11.48 2.58 -21.49
C LYS A 604 -10.52 2.65 -22.67
N VAL A 605 -10.78 3.55 -23.61
CA VAL A 605 -10.01 3.69 -24.85
C VAL A 605 -9.15 4.95 -24.84
N MET A 606 -7.85 4.78 -25.06
CA MET A 606 -6.91 5.89 -25.18
C MET A 606 -6.69 6.31 -26.65
N ASP A 607 -7.11 7.52 -27.00
CA ASP A 607 -6.78 8.16 -28.28
C ASP A 607 -5.44 8.93 -28.20
N GLY A 608 -4.43 8.43 -28.91
CA GLY A 608 -3.09 9.02 -28.97
C GLY A 608 -2.93 10.20 -29.95
N SER A 609 -3.99 10.63 -30.64
CA SER A 609 -3.92 11.65 -31.69
C SER A 609 -3.27 12.96 -31.23
N THR A 610 -2.36 13.50 -32.04
CA THR A 610 -1.70 14.80 -31.83
C THR A 610 -2.26 15.90 -32.73
N ASN A 611 -3.30 15.60 -33.51
CA ASN A 611 -3.91 16.56 -34.43
C ASN A 611 -4.56 17.70 -33.63
N ILE A 612 -4.24 18.95 -33.95
CA ILE A 612 -4.77 20.14 -33.25
C ILE A 612 -6.30 20.16 -33.21
N LEU A 613 -6.98 19.73 -34.29
CA LEU A 613 -8.44 19.65 -34.29
C LEU A 613 -8.96 18.60 -33.32
N ALA A 614 -8.27 17.45 -33.18
CA ALA A 614 -8.62 16.42 -32.21
C ALA A 614 -8.42 16.94 -30.77
N LEU A 615 -7.30 17.64 -30.53
CA LEU A 615 -6.97 18.22 -29.22
C LEU A 615 -7.94 19.32 -28.76
N LEU A 616 -8.60 20.01 -29.71
CA LEU A 616 -9.55 21.10 -29.44
C LEU A 616 -11.03 20.69 -29.66
N SER A 617 -11.29 19.45 -30.05
CA SER A 617 -12.64 18.97 -30.38
C SER A 617 -13.52 18.86 -29.12
N GLN A 618 -14.84 19.03 -29.27
CA GLN A 618 -15.82 18.86 -28.18
C GLN A 618 -15.39 19.47 -26.82
N PRO A 619 -15.08 20.78 -26.76
CA PRO A 619 -14.64 21.39 -25.50
C PRO A 619 -15.80 21.47 -24.51
N ASN A 620 -15.56 21.03 -23.28
CA ASN A 620 -16.49 21.25 -22.18
C ASN A 620 -16.43 22.71 -21.67
N GLY A 621 -17.24 23.03 -20.66
CA GLY A 621 -17.32 24.39 -20.10
C GLY A 621 -15.99 24.93 -19.59
N ILE A 622 -15.14 24.08 -19.00
CA ILE A 622 -13.82 24.44 -18.48
C ILE A 622 -12.89 24.81 -19.66
N ALA A 623 -12.82 23.95 -20.67
CA ALA A 623 -12.03 24.19 -21.87
C ALA A 623 -12.46 25.45 -22.62
N LEU A 624 -13.77 25.67 -22.77
CA LEU A 624 -14.30 26.90 -23.37
C LEU A 624 -13.89 28.15 -22.58
N GLY A 625 -13.91 28.09 -21.25
CA GLY A 625 -13.45 29.17 -20.39
C GLY A 625 -11.96 29.50 -20.60
N VAL A 626 -11.11 28.48 -20.60
CA VAL A 626 -9.66 28.62 -20.83
C VAL A 626 -9.37 29.13 -22.24
N TYR A 627 -10.00 28.57 -23.26
CA TYR A 627 -9.82 28.99 -24.65
C TYR A 627 -10.28 30.43 -24.86
N GLY A 628 -11.40 30.82 -24.25
CA GLY A 628 -11.90 32.19 -24.26
C GLY A 628 -10.92 33.18 -23.61
N ALA A 629 -10.36 32.83 -22.45
CA ALA A 629 -9.35 33.64 -21.78
C ALA A 629 -8.07 33.77 -22.64
N ALA A 630 -7.57 32.68 -23.20
CA ALA A 630 -6.40 32.67 -24.08
C ALA A 630 -6.62 33.56 -25.32
N ALA A 631 -7.79 33.44 -25.97
CA ALA A 631 -8.17 34.29 -27.09
C ALA A 631 -8.23 35.78 -26.70
N ALA A 632 -8.77 36.10 -25.51
CA ALA A 632 -8.82 37.46 -25.00
C ALA A 632 -7.40 38.04 -24.75
N PHE A 633 -6.48 37.25 -24.18
CA PHE A 633 -5.09 37.66 -24.00
C PHE A 633 -4.37 37.90 -25.34
N ILE A 634 -4.59 37.03 -26.33
CA ILE A 634 -4.03 37.21 -27.69
C ILE A 634 -4.55 38.49 -28.32
N LEU A 635 -5.87 38.74 -28.25
CA LEU A 635 -6.49 39.97 -28.76
C LEU A 635 -5.98 41.22 -28.04
N LEU A 636 -5.79 41.16 -26.72
CA LEU A 636 -5.21 42.25 -25.94
C LEU A 636 -3.75 42.51 -26.34
N GLY A 637 -2.95 41.47 -26.56
CA GLY A 637 -1.58 41.57 -27.07
C GLY A 637 -1.54 42.24 -28.45
N ILE A 638 -2.39 41.80 -29.38
CA ILE A 638 -2.54 42.41 -30.71
C ILE A 638 -2.95 43.89 -30.58
N PHE A 639 -3.90 44.21 -29.69
CA PHE A 639 -4.34 45.57 -29.42
C PHE A 639 -3.21 46.46 -28.86
N LEU A 640 -2.42 45.96 -27.91
CA LEU A 640 -1.28 46.68 -27.32
C LEU A 640 -0.19 46.92 -28.37
N VAL A 641 0.16 45.91 -29.18
CA VAL A 641 1.13 46.04 -30.27
C VAL A 641 0.65 47.07 -31.30
N THR A 642 -0.63 47.04 -31.69
CA THR A 642 -1.20 48.04 -32.63
C THR A 642 -1.23 49.46 -32.03
N LYS A 643 -1.49 49.61 -30.72
CA LYS A 643 -1.39 50.90 -30.02
C LYS A 643 0.05 51.41 -29.91
N ILE A 644 1.01 50.57 -29.57
CA ILE A 644 2.43 50.94 -29.47
C ILE A 644 2.98 51.35 -30.84
N THR A 645 2.67 50.57 -31.89
CA THR A 645 3.11 50.86 -33.26
C THR A 645 2.47 52.15 -33.80
N SER A 646 1.17 52.37 -33.54
CA SER A 646 0.50 53.63 -33.93
C SER A 646 1.00 54.85 -33.16
N PHE A 647 1.28 54.73 -31.85
CA PHE A 647 1.90 55.79 -31.05
C PHE A 647 3.31 56.12 -31.53
N SER A 648 4.12 55.10 -31.81
CA SER A 648 5.48 55.26 -32.34
C SER A 648 5.48 55.95 -33.71
N LYS A 649 4.55 55.58 -34.60
CA LYS A 649 4.34 56.26 -35.89
C LYS A 649 3.96 57.74 -35.70
N ARG A 650 3.02 58.05 -34.80
CA ARG A 650 2.63 59.44 -34.49
C ARG A 650 3.77 60.27 -33.88
N LYS A 651 4.60 59.68 -33.02
CA LYS A 651 5.79 60.34 -32.43
C LYS A 651 6.86 60.60 -33.49
N ALA A 652 7.07 59.66 -34.41
CA ALA A 652 7.97 59.84 -35.55
C ALA A 652 7.49 60.96 -36.48
N GLN A 653 6.19 61.02 -36.79
CA GLN A 653 5.59 62.11 -37.58
C GLN A 653 5.73 63.47 -36.89
N LYS A 654 5.41 63.59 -35.59
CA LYS A 654 5.60 64.86 -34.85
C LYS A 654 7.07 65.29 -34.78
N ARG A 655 8.02 64.36 -34.64
CA ARG A 655 9.46 64.67 -34.70
C ARG A 655 9.90 65.14 -36.10
N ALA A 656 9.31 64.59 -37.16
CA ALA A 656 9.58 65.01 -38.52
C ALA A 656 9.00 66.42 -38.80
N GLU A 657 7.81 66.73 -38.28
CA GLU A 657 7.20 68.06 -38.38
C GLU A 657 7.96 69.13 -37.57
N ALA A 658 8.42 68.79 -36.35
CA ALA A 658 9.22 69.68 -35.52
C ALA A 658 10.63 69.97 -36.06
N ARG A 659 11.14 69.15 -37.00
CA ARG A 659 12.40 69.41 -37.74
C ARG A 659 12.19 70.25 -39.00
N ARG A 660 10.94 70.48 -39.42
CA ARG A 660 10.57 71.27 -40.60
C ARG A 660 10.13 72.70 -40.25
N LYS A 661 9.89 72.99 -38.97
CA LYS A 661 9.78 74.33 -38.41
C LYS A 661 11.12 74.72 -37.82
#